data_AF-A0A536ZSF0-F1
#
_entry.id   AF-A0A536ZSF0-F1
#
_cell.length_a   1.000
_cell.length_b   1.000
_cell.length_c   1.000
_cell.angle_alpha   90.00
_cell.angle_beta   90.00
_cell.angle_gamma   90.00
#
_symmetry.space_group_name_H-M   'P 1'
#
loop_
_entity.id
_entity.type
_entity.pdbx_description
1 polymer ?
#
loop_
_entity_poly.entity_id
_entity_poly.type
_entity_poly.pdbx_seq_one_letter_code
_entity_poly.pdbx_strand_id
1 'polypeptide(L)'
;MADIEKLGKYEIRRELGRGAMGVVYEGYDPLIKRSVALKTIRADQLAGENAETVIARFRREAQAAGRLSHPNIVSIYDFGEEEGVWYIAMEFVKGRELKDYFQGNERFTTADIVRIMTKILDALDYSHRQGVIHRDIKPANIILLPDGSVKVADFGIAHIETSNMTQVGTTLGTPAYMSPEQIMGLPVDGRSDLFSAGVILYQFLTGERPFSGTSTSTMRKVLEENPLPPSRFNVQAPPAMDAVVRKALAKRPEERFQCAGEFAAALNAAAHGEMAASAPRAVAAAADATVLATASVPPSAANVASTQPSVTVAVSAPPRNSQTAAIAIIAGAAIVAVGVGAWFVMQRGAGTSASTVSSVTTAAAPVKAIAPSTNIPGAVVAAETAKPDAAALSISAVGLIDPSDPRYQSDKSLLQSDLRADSKGQLIEKALTLLLDRNSFAKNYDVLKDRLLSKSGNYITAVVQEGAPQTGKDGLMSMTTQAVVNVKAVQKALNQMSRDERIDFIRANGDPKISVRILARDADQADSPAMPSPVAENLLKERIKSFGFRTWSEEGARPTADSNGADFAVLGEVAIKKLSMRLQASGLTVSKFALASYTVKVVDRATGEEIYHNTTMPTGLGSWASEGEALQAIGTKIADELSRDLFLQHVNVIGQKVTVSVQGVPDSVSDELLRRELVGLPAVISALPSSGTARTYDLQLGGTGASGDLVAAGVLAPLNAKLGQACFSLGAIASDRVSVVFDKSCADPSVLGRLETNPPAGLYGAPLSRQKTVIKNPEMLRKLTV
;
A
#
# COMPACT_ATOMS: atom_id res chain seq x y z
N MET A 1 28.74 11.98 21.64
CA MET A 1 29.70 10.98 21.11
C MET A 1 31.07 11.64 21.15
N ALA A 2 32.13 10.88 21.39
CA ALA A 2 33.48 11.45 21.36
C ALA A 2 33.86 11.88 19.94
N ASP A 3 34.74 12.87 19.82
CA ASP A 3 35.33 13.25 18.55
C ASP A 3 36.36 12.19 18.14
N ILE A 4 36.07 11.47 17.05
CA ILE A 4 36.95 10.41 16.55
C ILE A 4 38.06 11.08 15.72
N GLU A 5 39.26 11.20 16.31
CA GLU A 5 40.41 11.83 15.64
C GLU A 5 41.09 10.92 14.61
N LYS A 6 40.89 9.60 14.70
CA LYS A 6 41.63 8.60 13.91
C LYS A 6 40.85 7.30 13.71
N LEU A 7 41.07 6.61 12.59
CA LEU A 7 40.62 5.24 12.33
C LEU A 7 41.76 4.45 11.68
N GLY A 8 42.27 3.40 12.32
CA GLY A 8 43.44 2.67 11.83
C GLY A 8 44.69 3.55 11.76
N LYS A 9 45.31 3.54 10.58
CA LYS A 9 46.40 4.47 10.24
C LYS A 9 45.92 5.87 9.83
N TYR A 10 44.63 6.09 9.62
CA TYR A 10 44.11 7.29 8.97
C TYR A 10 43.70 8.39 9.96
N GLU A 11 44.26 9.58 9.79
CA GLU A 11 43.90 10.80 10.55
C GLU A 11 42.59 11.38 10.00
N ILE A 12 41.59 11.63 10.86
CA ILE A 12 40.33 12.26 10.45
C ILE A 12 40.52 13.79 10.41
N ARG A 13 40.13 14.42 9.30
CA ARG A 13 40.25 15.87 9.11
C ARG A 13 38.93 16.62 9.27
N ARG A 14 37.83 16.02 8.79
CA ARG A 14 36.47 16.56 8.87
C ARG A 14 35.44 15.52 8.45
N GLU A 15 34.19 15.78 8.76
CA GLU A 15 33.05 15.09 8.18
C GLU A 15 32.81 15.51 6.71
N LEU A 16 32.37 14.56 5.89
CA LEU A 16 31.87 14.76 4.53
C LEU A 16 30.34 14.65 4.46
N GLY A 17 29.74 13.77 5.28
CA GLY A 17 28.29 13.68 5.45
C GLY A 17 27.85 12.46 6.28
N ARG A 18 26.56 12.41 6.63
CA ARG A 18 25.95 11.29 7.38
C ARG A 18 24.88 10.60 6.52
N GLY A 19 25.04 9.30 6.30
CA GLY A 19 24.08 8.44 5.62
C GLY A 19 23.28 7.56 6.59
N ALA A 20 22.46 6.66 6.03
CA ALA A 20 21.64 5.75 6.83
C ALA A 20 22.46 4.71 7.63
N MET A 21 23.62 4.29 7.11
CA MET A 21 24.48 3.28 7.76
C MET A 21 25.58 3.87 8.67
N GLY A 22 25.95 5.15 8.46
CA GLY A 22 27.01 5.79 9.23
C GLY A 22 27.56 7.07 8.60
N VAL A 23 28.78 7.44 8.98
CA VAL A 23 29.37 8.74 8.68
C VAL A 23 30.53 8.58 7.69
N VAL A 24 30.61 9.48 6.73
CA VAL A 24 31.75 9.57 5.81
C VAL A 24 32.64 10.72 6.26
N TYR A 25 33.93 10.46 6.45
CA TYR A 25 34.94 11.46 6.83
C TYR A 25 35.97 11.64 5.72
N GLU A 26 36.56 12.84 5.62
CA GLU A 26 37.82 13.04 4.91
C GLU A 26 38.94 12.59 5.84
N GLY A 27 39.54 11.44 5.52
CA GLY A 27 40.71 10.91 6.19
C GLY A 27 42.00 11.28 5.45
N TYR A 28 43.14 11.10 6.11
CA TYR A 28 44.47 11.23 5.53
C TYR A 28 45.35 10.04 5.92
N ASP A 29 46.00 9.44 4.93
CA ASP A 29 47.01 8.38 5.12
C ASP A 29 48.37 9.06 5.34
N PRO A 30 48.94 9.10 6.56
CA PRO A 30 50.20 9.80 6.81
C PRO A 30 51.42 9.05 6.25
N LEU A 31 51.28 7.74 6.00
CA LEU A 31 52.34 6.88 5.46
C LEU A 31 52.50 7.10 3.95
N ILE A 32 51.38 7.13 3.22
CA ILE A 32 51.34 7.30 1.75
C ILE A 32 51.11 8.78 1.36
N LYS A 33 50.79 9.65 2.32
CA LYS A 33 50.57 11.10 2.19
C LYS A 33 49.44 11.47 1.21
N ARG A 34 48.28 10.81 1.35
CA ARG A 34 47.09 11.02 0.50
C ARG A 34 45.81 11.18 1.31
N SER A 35 44.87 12.01 0.82
CA SER A 35 43.49 12.00 1.35
C SER A 35 42.76 10.73 0.92
N VAL A 36 41.85 10.25 1.78
CA VAL A 36 40.93 9.13 1.54
C VAL A 36 39.53 9.51 2.04
N ALA A 37 38.48 8.87 1.52
CA ALA A 37 37.18 8.89 2.17
C ALA A 37 37.10 7.69 3.12
N LEU A 38 36.69 7.92 4.37
CA LEU A 38 36.48 6.89 5.39
C LEU A 38 34.99 6.76 5.66
N LYS A 39 34.35 5.69 5.19
CA LYS A 39 32.93 5.40 5.45
C LYS A 39 32.82 4.45 6.64
N THR A 40 32.29 4.93 7.76
CA THR A 40 32.07 4.12 8.97
C THR A 40 30.70 3.44 8.95
N ILE A 41 30.60 2.31 9.63
CA ILE A 41 29.33 1.69 10.04
C ILE A 41 29.07 2.09 11.50
N ARG A 42 27.82 2.44 11.85
CA ARG A 42 27.47 2.69 13.26
C ARG A 42 27.32 1.38 14.03
N ALA A 43 27.83 1.37 15.26
CA ALA A 43 27.73 0.23 16.17
C ALA A 43 26.28 -0.19 16.52
N ASP A 44 25.28 0.70 16.44
CA ASP A 44 23.88 0.35 16.70
C ASP A 44 23.22 -0.48 15.57
N GLN A 45 23.80 -0.52 14.37
CA GLN A 45 23.43 -1.49 13.33
C GLN A 45 24.17 -2.82 13.46
N LEU A 46 25.16 -2.88 14.36
CA LEU A 46 25.94 -4.09 14.70
C LEU A 46 25.53 -4.66 16.08
N ALA A 47 24.57 -4.05 16.77
CA ALA A 47 24.12 -4.44 18.10
C ALA A 47 22.99 -5.48 18.04
N GLY A 48 23.31 -6.75 17.78
CA GLY A 48 22.34 -7.84 17.84
C GLY A 48 22.89 -9.23 17.53
N GLU A 49 22.08 -10.27 17.72
CA GLU A 49 22.45 -11.69 17.57
C GLU A 49 22.95 -12.07 16.15
N ASN A 50 22.75 -11.21 15.15
CA ASN A 50 23.24 -11.38 13.77
C ASN A 50 24.53 -10.61 13.43
N ALA A 51 25.18 -9.93 14.40
CA ALA A 51 26.33 -9.06 14.18
C ALA A 51 27.45 -9.71 13.35
N GLU A 52 27.90 -10.92 13.74
CA GLU A 52 28.95 -11.65 13.04
C GLU A 52 28.56 -11.99 11.60
N THR A 53 27.29 -12.32 11.33
CA THR A 53 26.78 -12.60 9.99
C THR A 53 26.74 -11.34 9.12
N VAL A 54 26.36 -10.19 9.70
CA VAL A 54 26.38 -8.89 9.02
C VAL A 54 27.81 -8.45 8.72
N ILE A 55 28.74 -8.57 9.69
CA ILE A 55 30.16 -8.25 9.52
C ILE A 55 30.84 -9.20 8.51
N ALA A 56 30.53 -10.51 8.55
CA ALA A 56 31.03 -11.47 7.58
C ALA A 56 30.51 -11.20 6.16
N ARG A 57 29.26 -10.75 6.01
CA ARG A 57 28.71 -10.26 4.73
C ARG A 57 29.42 -8.98 4.28
N PHE A 58 29.53 -7.98 5.17
CA PHE A 58 30.23 -6.71 4.89
C PHE A 58 31.68 -6.94 4.44
N ARG A 59 32.41 -7.81 5.13
CA ARG A 59 33.78 -8.19 4.78
C ARG A 59 33.86 -8.85 3.40
N ARG A 60 32.91 -9.72 3.04
CA ARG A 60 32.84 -10.34 1.70
C ARG A 60 32.51 -9.33 0.61
N GLU A 61 31.59 -8.39 0.88
CA GLU A 61 31.18 -7.35 -0.06
C GLU A 61 32.30 -6.31 -0.28
N ALA A 62 32.96 -5.85 0.78
CA ALA A 62 34.17 -5.02 0.69
C ALA A 62 35.32 -5.74 -0.03
N GLN A 63 35.51 -7.05 0.19
CA GLN A 63 36.50 -7.86 -0.53
C GLN A 63 36.16 -8.13 -1.99
N ALA A 64 34.88 -8.08 -2.38
CA ALA A 64 34.44 -8.20 -3.76
C ALA A 64 34.61 -6.86 -4.50
N ALA A 65 34.12 -5.77 -3.90
CA ALA A 65 34.26 -4.42 -4.43
C ALA A 65 35.73 -3.96 -4.49
N GLY A 66 36.58 -4.35 -3.51
CA GLY A 66 38.02 -4.09 -3.52
C GLY A 66 38.82 -4.80 -4.63
N ARG A 67 38.20 -5.69 -5.42
CA ARG A 67 38.80 -6.25 -6.64
C ARG A 67 38.50 -5.42 -7.88
N LEU A 68 37.56 -4.48 -7.80
CA LEU A 68 37.15 -3.66 -8.93
C LEU A 68 38.18 -2.55 -9.17
N SER A 69 38.91 -2.64 -10.29
CA SER A 69 39.86 -1.62 -10.72
C SER A 69 39.45 -1.10 -12.09
N HIS A 70 38.73 0.02 -12.10
CA HIS A 70 38.18 0.63 -13.31
C HIS A 70 38.12 2.16 -13.13
N PRO A 71 38.48 2.98 -14.14
CA PRO A 71 38.55 4.44 -14.00
C PRO A 71 37.22 5.07 -13.55
N ASN A 72 36.08 4.50 -13.94
CA ASN A 72 34.75 5.00 -13.57
C ASN A 72 34.16 4.39 -12.28
N ILE A 73 34.96 3.65 -11.50
CA ILE A 73 34.59 3.10 -10.19
C ILE A 73 35.40 3.81 -9.10
N VAL A 74 34.80 4.07 -7.94
CA VAL A 74 35.50 4.54 -6.74
C VAL A 74 36.33 3.40 -6.16
N SER A 75 37.65 3.52 -6.18
CA SER A 75 38.54 2.45 -5.71
C SER A 75 38.49 2.32 -4.18
N ILE A 76 38.21 1.11 -3.68
CA ILE A 76 38.43 0.76 -2.26
C ILE A 76 39.92 0.48 -2.06
N TYR A 77 40.48 0.99 -0.96
CA TYR A 77 41.90 0.83 -0.61
C TYR A 77 42.12 -0.05 0.62
N ASP A 78 41.22 -0.01 1.59
CA ASP A 78 41.41 -0.63 2.91
C ASP A 78 40.04 -0.93 3.56
N PHE A 79 40.02 -1.91 4.45
CA PHE A 79 38.84 -2.28 5.25
C PHE A 79 39.30 -2.82 6.60
N GLY A 80 38.83 -2.21 7.68
CA GLY A 80 39.27 -2.54 9.03
C GLY A 80 38.28 -2.15 10.12
N GLU A 81 38.73 -2.35 11.35
CA GLU A 81 38.04 -2.04 12.60
C GLU A 81 39.02 -1.28 13.48
N GLU A 82 38.56 -0.24 14.17
CA GLU A 82 39.31 0.51 15.18
C GLU A 82 38.35 0.84 16.32
N GLU A 83 38.69 0.49 17.56
CA GLU A 83 37.84 0.69 18.76
C GLU A 83 36.37 0.21 18.60
N GLY A 84 36.14 -0.84 17.80
CA GLY A 84 34.80 -1.38 17.47
C GLY A 84 34.04 -0.64 16.37
N VAL A 85 34.65 0.39 15.77
CA VAL A 85 34.14 1.11 14.59
C VAL A 85 34.71 0.50 13.31
N TRP A 86 33.85 -0.18 12.57
CA TRP A 86 34.19 -0.71 11.24
C TRP A 86 34.20 0.39 10.19
N TYR A 87 35.22 0.40 9.32
CA TYR A 87 35.39 1.41 8.28
C TYR A 87 35.89 0.82 6.95
N ILE A 88 35.45 1.43 5.84
CA ILE A 88 36.09 1.29 4.52
C ILE A 88 36.86 2.57 4.22
N ALA A 89 38.14 2.43 3.86
CA ALA A 89 38.91 3.53 3.26
C ALA A 89 38.87 3.40 1.73
N MET A 90 38.46 4.48 1.05
CA MET A 90 38.27 4.52 -0.40
C MET A 90 38.83 5.82 -1.00
N GLU A 91 38.86 5.88 -2.32
CA GLU A 91 39.26 7.03 -3.13
C GLU A 91 38.49 8.30 -2.75
N PHE A 92 39.21 9.36 -2.35
CA PHE A 92 38.61 10.66 -2.06
C PHE A 92 38.32 11.43 -3.36
N VAL A 93 37.15 11.18 -3.93
CA VAL A 93 36.70 11.83 -5.16
C VAL A 93 36.28 13.28 -4.90
N LYS A 94 36.95 14.22 -5.55
CA LYS A 94 36.57 15.65 -5.56
C LYS A 94 35.62 15.95 -6.72
N GLY A 95 34.33 15.76 -6.48
CA GLY A 95 33.26 16.04 -7.43
C GLY A 95 31.93 16.36 -6.72
N ARG A 96 30.84 16.39 -7.47
CA ARG A 96 29.47 16.64 -6.97
C ARG A 96 28.56 15.46 -7.33
N GLU A 97 27.65 15.08 -6.43
CA GLU A 97 26.70 13.99 -6.70
C GLU A 97 25.71 14.39 -7.80
N LEU A 98 25.37 13.46 -8.71
CA LEU A 98 24.33 13.67 -9.73
C LEU A 98 22.98 14.02 -9.09
N LYS A 99 22.72 13.53 -7.86
CA LYS A 99 21.60 13.94 -7.00
C LYS A 99 21.49 15.45 -6.89
N ASP A 100 22.61 16.14 -6.67
CA ASP A 100 22.62 17.57 -6.37
C ASP A 100 22.34 18.40 -7.62
N TYR A 101 22.74 17.94 -8.80
CA TYR A 101 22.37 18.54 -10.09
C TYR A 101 20.86 18.40 -10.35
N PHE A 102 20.28 17.23 -10.10
CA PHE A 102 18.84 17.02 -10.21
C PHE A 102 18.04 17.82 -9.16
N GLN A 103 18.56 17.97 -7.94
CA GLN A 103 17.96 18.83 -6.91
C GLN A 103 18.09 20.33 -7.24
N GLY A 104 19.17 20.74 -7.91
CA GLY A 104 19.31 22.07 -8.52
C GLY A 104 18.46 22.29 -9.78
N ASN A 105 17.71 21.26 -10.23
CA ASN A 105 16.94 21.26 -11.48
C ASN A 105 17.80 21.59 -12.73
N GLU A 106 19.09 21.29 -12.70
CA GLU A 106 20.01 21.54 -13.81
C GLU A 106 19.66 20.65 -15.02
N ARG A 107 20.04 21.10 -16.22
CA ARG A 107 19.77 20.40 -17.49
C ARG A 107 21.08 20.08 -18.19
N PHE A 108 21.16 18.86 -18.73
CA PHE A 108 22.32 18.34 -19.44
C PHE A 108 22.04 18.31 -20.95
N THR A 109 23.07 18.48 -21.77
CA THR A 109 22.92 18.28 -23.22
C THR A 109 22.73 16.79 -23.54
N THR A 110 22.08 16.45 -24.65
CA THR A 110 21.95 15.04 -25.08
C THR A 110 23.31 14.34 -25.20
N ALA A 111 24.35 15.08 -25.63
CA ALA A 111 25.72 14.58 -25.67
C ALA A 111 26.29 14.28 -24.26
N ASP A 112 26.05 15.15 -23.28
CA ASP A 112 26.46 14.91 -21.89
C ASP A 112 25.69 13.76 -21.23
N ILE A 113 24.38 13.65 -21.49
CA ILE A 113 23.55 12.54 -21.00
C ILE A 113 24.12 11.22 -21.52
N VAL A 114 24.37 11.11 -22.83
CA VAL A 114 24.92 9.90 -23.47
C VAL A 114 26.33 9.61 -22.96
N ARG A 115 27.18 10.62 -22.83
CA ARG A 115 28.55 10.53 -22.29
C ARG A 115 28.57 10.02 -20.84
N ILE A 116 27.76 10.60 -19.97
CA ILE A 116 27.68 10.24 -18.55
C ILE A 116 27.09 8.83 -18.40
N MET A 117 25.96 8.55 -19.05
CA MET A 117 25.31 7.24 -19.00
C MET A 117 26.20 6.13 -19.58
N THR A 118 26.96 6.40 -20.65
CA THR A 118 27.96 5.45 -21.16
C THR A 118 29.02 5.15 -20.10
N LYS A 119 29.48 6.13 -19.31
CA LYS A 119 30.46 5.87 -18.22
C LYS A 119 29.90 5.17 -16.99
N ILE A 120 28.60 5.29 -16.73
CA ILE A 120 27.89 4.45 -15.74
C ILE A 120 27.78 3.01 -16.26
N LEU A 121 27.44 2.83 -17.54
CA LEU A 121 27.29 1.52 -18.16
C LEU A 121 28.64 0.80 -18.36
N ASP A 122 29.71 1.50 -18.70
CA ASP A 122 31.09 0.95 -18.75
C ASP A 122 31.49 0.35 -17.38
N ALA A 123 31.17 1.06 -16.29
CA ALA A 123 31.45 0.62 -14.92
C ALA A 123 30.62 -0.61 -14.51
N LEU A 124 29.33 -0.64 -14.89
CA LEU A 124 28.45 -1.78 -14.64
C LEU A 124 28.84 -3.02 -15.46
N ASP A 125 29.17 -2.86 -16.75
CA ASP A 125 29.59 -3.99 -17.60
C ASP A 125 30.88 -4.62 -17.06
N TYR A 126 31.82 -3.79 -16.58
CA TYR A 126 33.02 -4.25 -15.90
C TYR A 126 32.69 -4.99 -14.60
N SER A 127 31.85 -4.44 -13.71
CA SER A 127 31.57 -5.08 -12.42
C SER A 127 30.78 -6.39 -12.59
N HIS A 128 29.81 -6.44 -13.52
CA HIS A 128 29.04 -7.64 -13.83
C HIS A 128 29.93 -8.77 -14.36
N ARG A 129 30.93 -8.46 -15.21
CA ARG A 129 31.95 -9.43 -15.66
C ARG A 129 32.84 -9.96 -14.52
N GLN A 130 33.05 -9.18 -13.47
CA GLN A 130 33.74 -9.61 -12.24
C GLN A 130 32.80 -10.31 -11.23
N GLY A 131 31.52 -10.53 -11.59
CA GLY A 131 30.52 -11.14 -10.70
C GLY A 131 29.97 -10.21 -9.61
N VAL A 132 30.21 -8.90 -9.70
CA VAL A 132 29.78 -7.90 -8.72
C VAL A 132 28.62 -7.07 -9.27
N ILE A 133 27.44 -7.23 -8.65
CA ILE A 133 26.21 -6.49 -8.95
C ILE A 133 26.11 -5.32 -7.95
N HIS A 134 25.73 -4.14 -8.41
CA HIS A 134 25.75 -2.93 -7.58
C HIS A 134 24.53 -2.81 -6.65
N ARG A 135 23.34 -3.16 -7.14
CA ARG A 135 22.04 -3.20 -6.44
C ARG A 135 21.48 -1.86 -5.94
N ASP A 136 22.28 -0.81 -5.85
CA ASP A 136 21.89 0.52 -5.39
C ASP A 136 22.38 1.61 -6.37
N ILE A 137 22.02 1.49 -7.64
CA ILE A 137 22.29 2.53 -8.64
C ILE A 137 21.26 3.66 -8.47
N LYS A 138 21.73 4.80 -7.94
CA LYS A 138 20.93 6.02 -7.72
C LYS A 138 21.82 7.26 -7.91
N PRO A 139 21.25 8.44 -8.21
CA PRO A 139 22.03 9.68 -8.44
C PRO A 139 22.94 10.14 -7.29
N ALA A 140 22.72 9.67 -6.05
CA ALA A 140 23.63 9.95 -4.93
C ALA A 140 24.97 9.19 -5.05
N ASN A 141 24.95 8.04 -5.73
CA ASN A 141 26.11 7.14 -5.87
C ASN A 141 26.88 7.40 -7.18
N ILE A 142 26.49 8.44 -7.94
CA ILE A 142 27.14 8.87 -9.19
C ILE A 142 27.77 10.24 -8.93
N ILE A 143 29.10 10.34 -9.02
CA ILE A 143 29.85 11.58 -8.78
C ILE A 143 30.38 12.09 -10.12
N LEU A 144 30.11 13.36 -10.43
CA LEU A 144 30.66 14.07 -11.58
C LEU A 144 31.84 14.93 -11.13
N LEU A 145 32.98 14.81 -11.82
CA LEU A 145 34.21 15.55 -11.51
C LEU A 145 34.36 16.78 -12.43
N PRO A 146 35.14 17.81 -12.04
CA PRO A 146 35.34 19.02 -12.83
C PRO A 146 35.99 18.81 -14.21
N ASP A 147 36.69 17.70 -14.43
CA ASP A 147 37.25 17.28 -15.72
C ASP A 147 36.21 16.58 -16.63
N GLY A 148 34.96 16.47 -16.17
CA GLY A 148 33.88 15.76 -16.86
C GLY A 148 33.91 14.25 -16.66
N SER A 149 34.87 13.68 -15.92
CA SER A 149 34.87 12.25 -15.60
C SER A 149 33.75 11.88 -14.62
N VAL A 150 33.40 10.59 -14.61
CA VAL A 150 32.29 10.03 -13.83
C VAL A 150 32.84 8.93 -12.93
N LYS A 151 32.49 8.95 -11.64
CA LYS A 151 32.81 7.92 -10.66
C LYS A 151 31.53 7.34 -10.09
N VAL A 152 31.38 6.01 -10.12
CA VAL A 152 30.29 5.29 -9.49
C VAL A 152 30.79 4.72 -8.16
N ALA A 153 30.09 5.04 -7.06
CA ALA A 153 30.45 4.78 -5.67
C ALA A 153 29.57 3.70 -5.04
N ASP A 154 29.97 3.17 -3.87
CA ASP A 154 29.16 2.22 -3.08
C ASP A 154 28.80 0.88 -3.77
N PHE A 155 29.62 0.42 -4.73
CA PHE A 155 29.50 -0.92 -5.32
C PHE A 155 29.45 -2.02 -4.26
N GLY A 156 28.45 -2.89 -4.36
CA GLY A 156 28.37 -4.17 -3.63
C GLY A 156 28.01 -4.06 -2.15
N ILE A 157 28.31 -2.94 -1.48
CA ILE A 157 28.06 -2.71 -0.04
C ILE A 157 26.55 -2.69 0.31
N ALA A 158 25.70 -2.37 -0.67
CA ALA A 158 24.25 -2.31 -0.50
C ALA A 158 23.54 -3.68 -0.44
N HIS A 159 24.25 -4.82 -0.57
CA HIS A 159 23.58 -6.11 -0.48
C HIS A 159 23.22 -6.49 0.97
N ILE A 160 23.94 -5.94 1.95
CA ILE A 160 23.53 -5.91 3.36
C ILE A 160 22.15 -5.25 3.54
N GLU A 161 21.87 -4.14 2.84
CA GLU A 161 20.54 -3.50 2.89
C GLU A 161 19.46 -4.45 2.36
N THR A 162 19.70 -5.13 1.22
CA THR A 162 18.71 -6.09 0.66
C THR A 162 18.48 -7.29 1.56
N SER A 163 19.47 -7.72 2.35
CA SER A 163 19.28 -8.81 3.32
C SER A 163 18.38 -8.45 4.51
N ASN A 164 18.15 -7.16 4.76
CA ASN A 164 17.22 -6.65 5.78
C ASN A 164 15.92 -6.08 5.18
N MET A 165 15.70 -6.13 3.85
CA MET A 165 14.52 -5.54 3.19
C MET A 165 13.18 -6.21 3.56
N THR A 166 13.18 -7.31 4.30
CA THR A 166 11.98 -7.90 4.91
C THR A 166 11.49 -7.15 6.15
N GLN A 167 12.28 -6.25 6.74
CA GLN A 167 11.84 -5.39 7.85
C GLN A 167 11.30 -4.05 7.34
N VAL A 168 9.98 -3.93 7.27
CA VAL A 168 9.28 -2.68 6.93
C VAL A 168 9.37 -1.69 8.09
N GLY A 169 10.45 -0.90 8.16
CA GLY A 169 10.59 0.16 9.15
C GLY A 169 11.93 0.91 9.18
N THR A 170 13.03 0.23 8.86
CA THR A 170 14.36 0.86 8.80
C THR A 170 14.59 1.58 7.47
N THR A 171 15.25 2.73 7.53
CA THR A 171 15.40 3.77 6.49
C THR A 171 15.53 3.25 5.06
N LEU A 172 14.39 3.04 4.40
CA LEU A 172 14.33 2.48 3.05
C LEU A 172 14.99 3.45 2.04
N GLY A 173 15.95 2.94 1.26
CA GLY A 173 16.50 3.64 0.10
C GLY A 173 15.39 4.09 -0.86
N THR A 174 15.61 5.18 -1.61
CA THR A 174 14.58 5.80 -2.44
C THR A 174 14.01 4.81 -3.47
N PRO A 175 12.77 4.31 -3.32
CA PRO A 175 12.30 3.13 -4.05
C PRO A 175 12.00 3.39 -5.53
N ALA A 176 12.14 4.64 -5.99
CA ALA A 176 11.97 5.03 -7.40
C ALA A 176 13.05 4.48 -8.33
N TYR A 177 14.22 4.08 -7.80
CA TYR A 177 15.33 3.52 -8.59
C TYR A 177 15.50 2.00 -8.45
N MET A 178 14.82 1.37 -7.48
CA MET A 178 14.83 -0.09 -7.31
C MET A 178 14.14 -0.77 -8.50
N SER A 179 14.60 -1.96 -8.89
CA SER A 179 13.93 -2.75 -9.92
C SER A 179 12.74 -3.57 -9.36
N PRO A 180 11.81 -4.04 -10.22
CA PRO A 180 10.68 -4.87 -9.80
C PRO A 180 11.09 -6.09 -8.97
N GLU A 181 12.11 -6.82 -9.40
CA GLU A 181 12.61 -8.01 -8.69
C GLU A 181 13.20 -7.68 -7.31
N GLN A 182 13.85 -6.52 -7.14
CA GLN A 182 14.32 -6.07 -5.82
C GLN A 182 13.16 -5.76 -4.87
N ILE A 183 12.10 -5.13 -5.38
CA ILE A 183 10.90 -4.79 -4.60
C ILE A 183 10.09 -6.05 -4.23
N MET A 184 10.12 -7.08 -5.09
CA MET A 184 9.48 -8.38 -4.84
C MET A 184 10.36 -9.36 -4.04
N GLY A 185 11.60 -9.02 -3.70
CA GLY A 185 12.54 -9.93 -3.03
C GLY A 185 12.96 -11.14 -3.88
N LEU A 186 12.81 -11.05 -5.20
CA LEU A 186 13.20 -12.09 -6.16
C LEU A 186 14.72 -12.08 -6.42
N PRO A 187 15.30 -13.14 -7.04
CA PRO A 187 16.73 -13.18 -7.36
C PRO A 187 17.20 -11.98 -8.21
N VAL A 188 18.20 -11.26 -7.69
CA VAL A 188 18.74 -10.01 -8.26
C VAL A 188 20.05 -10.29 -9.02
N ASP A 189 20.02 -10.11 -10.34
CA ASP A 189 21.20 -10.15 -11.23
C ASP A 189 21.57 -8.76 -11.79
N GLY A 190 22.54 -8.67 -12.70
CA GLY A 190 23.01 -7.41 -13.28
C GLY A 190 21.93 -6.59 -14.00
N ARG A 191 20.85 -7.23 -14.49
CA ARG A 191 19.72 -6.58 -15.17
C ARG A 191 18.85 -5.73 -14.24
N SER A 192 19.03 -5.86 -12.92
CA SER A 192 18.48 -4.92 -11.93
C SER A 192 19.17 -3.56 -12.01
N ASP A 193 20.51 -3.54 -12.05
CA ASP A 193 21.29 -2.30 -12.19
C ASP A 193 20.97 -1.57 -13.52
N LEU A 194 20.66 -2.33 -14.59
CA LEU A 194 20.25 -1.78 -15.88
C LEU A 194 18.87 -1.11 -15.81
N PHE A 195 17.95 -1.61 -15.00
CA PHE A 195 16.66 -0.94 -14.75
C PHE A 195 16.88 0.38 -14.02
N SER A 196 17.69 0.37 -12.95
CA SER A 196 18.06 1.57 -12.18
C SER A 196 18.77 2.61 -13.05
N ALA A 197 19.68 2.19 -13.92
CA ALA A 197 20.30 3.06 -14.93
C ALA A 197 19.27 3.62 -15.94
N GLY A 198 18.23 2.83 -16.30
CA GLY A 198 17.08 3.30 -17.07
C GLY A 198 16.27 4.39 -16.38
N VAL A 199 16.12 4.32 -15.05
CA VAL A 199 15.46 5.37 -14.24
C VAL A 199 16.28 6.67 -14.26
N ILE A 200 17.61 6.57 -14.16
CA ILE A 200 18.52 7.73 -14.25
C ILE A 200 18.47 8.35 -15.66
N LEU A 201 18.47 7.53 -16.73
CA LEU A 201 18.32 8.01 -18.11
C LEU A 201 16.99 8.73 -18.33
N TYR A 202 15.88 8.19 -17.82
CA TYR A 202 14.58 8.86 -17.86
C TYR A 202 14.64 10.25 -17.18
N GLN A 203 15.29 10.34 -16.02
CA GLN A 203 15.41 11.59 -15.27
C GLN A 203 16.32 12.61 -15.95
N PHE A 204 17.40 12.18 -16.59
CA PHE A 204 18.22 13.05 -17.44
C PHE A 204 17.41 13.68 -18.59
N LEU A 205 16.52 12.91 -19.22
CA LEU A 205 15.76 13.34 -20.39
C LEU A 205 14.57 14.24 -20.05
N THR A 206 13.91 13.99 -18.91
CA THR A 206 12.65 14.66 -18.53
C THR A 206 12.80 15.68 -17.39
N GLY A 207 13.83 15.53 -16.55
CA GLY A 207 13.97 16.22 -15.26
C GLY A 207 13.23 15.54 -14.10
N GLU A 208 12.33 14.60 -14.38
CA GLU A 208 11.49 13.93 -13.38
C GLU A 208 11.80 12.43 -13.25
N ARG A 209 11.33 11.79 -12.17
CA ARG A 209 11.45 10.32 -12.01
C ARG A 209 10.25 9.64 -12.67
N PRO A 210 10.43 8.50 -13.38
CA PRO A 210 9.34 7.76 -14.00
C PRO A 210 8.31 7.25 -12.99
N PHE A 211 8.73 7.01 -11.74
CA PHE A 211 7.90 6.51 -10.66
C PHE A 211 7.99 7.45 -9.45
N SER A 212 6.84 7.97 -9.02
CA SER A 212 6.73 8.99 -7.97
C SER A 212 5.48 8.81 -7.11
N GLY A 213 5.62 9.06 -5.81
CA GLY A 213 4.59 8.91 -4.79
C GLY A 213 5.19 8.74 -3.38
N THR A 214 4.37 8.27 -2.43
CA THR A 214 4.83 7.67 -1.16
C THR A 214 5.64 6.39 -1.44
N SER A 215 6.42 5.87 -0.49
CA SER A 215 7.27 4.69 -0.73
C SER A 215 6.48 3.49 -1.26
N THR A 216 5.33 3.17 -0.66
CA THR A 216 4.49 2.04 -1.07
C THR A 216 3.73 2.27 -2.38
N SER A 217 3.37 3.51 -2.72
CA SER A 217 2.78 3.81 -4.03
C SER A 217 3.84 3.84 -5.14
N THR A 218 5.05 4.33 -4.86
CA THR A 218 6.21 4.27 -5.76
C THR A 218 6.58 2.82 -6.07
N MET A 219 6.62 1.94 -5.06
CA MET A 219 6.79 0.50 -5.26
C MET A 219 5.74 -0.08 -6.22
N ARG A 220 4.45 0.19 -5.96
CA ARG A 220 3.37 -0.27 -6.83
C ARG A 220 3.55 0.20 -8.28
N LYS A 221 3.96 1.45 -8.50
CA LYS A 221 4.27 1.99 -9.84
C LYS A 221 5.45 1.27 -10.51
N VAL A 222 6.53 1.00 -9.77
CA VAL A 222 7.66 0.21 -10.30
C VAL A 222 7.21 -1.18 -10.73
N LEU A 223 6.29 -1.82 -10.02
CA LEU A 223 5.75 -3.13 -10.40
C LEU A 223 4.76 -3.05 -11.60
N GLU A 224 3.77 -2.15 -11.53
CA GLU A 224 2.57 -2.20 -12.39
C GLU A 224 2.52 -1.16 -13.52
N GLU A 225 3.12 0.03 -13.33
CA GLU A 225 2.88 1.20 -14.21
C GLU A 225 4.01 1.36 -15.23
N ASN A 226 3.70 1.44 -16.52
CA ASN A 226 4.69 1.80 -17.55
C ASN A 226 4.75 3.34 -17.69
N PRO A 227 5.94 3.97 -17.62
CA PRO A 227 6.04 5.41 -17.63
C PRO A 227 5.78 5.98 -19.03
N LEU A 228 5.35 7.25 -19.08
CA LEU A 228 5.12 7.96 -20.34
C LEU A 228 6.44 8.18 -21.10
N PRO A 229 6.45 8.13 -22.45
CA PRO A 229 7.68 8.31 -23.23
C PRO A 229 8.35 9.68 -22.96
N PRO A 230 9.69 9.73 -22.72
CA PRO A 230 10.42 10.98 -22.50
C PRO A 230 10.17 12.10 -23.52
N SER A 231 9.97 11.75 -24.80
CA SER A 231 9.61 12.71 -25.86
C SER A 231 8.34 13.54 -25.58
N ARG A 232 7.44 13.06 -24.71
CA ARG A 232 6.24 13.81 -24.28
C ARG A 232 6.53 14.94 -23.28
N PHE A 233 7.65 14.88 -22.58
CA PHE A 233 8.07 15.90 -21.62
C PHE A 233 9.16 16.81 -22.20
N ASN A 234 10.01 16.27 -23.09
CA ASN A 234 11.11 16.99 -23.68
C ASN A 234 11.17 16.76 -25.20
N VAL A 235 10.75 17.77 -25.97
CA VAL A 235 10.75 17.75 -27.44
C VAL A 235 12.17 17.69 -28.03
N GLN A 236 13.21 18.01 -27.25
CA GLN A 236 14.62 17.87 -27.67
C GLN A 236 15.18 16.46 -27.43
N ALA A 237 14.43 15.54 -26.80
CA ALA A 237 14.81 14.14 -26.70
C ALA A 237 14.51 13.41 -28.03
N PRO A 238 15.51 12.77 -28.69
CA PRO A 238 15.25 12.03 -29.93
C PRO A 238 14.23 10.91 -29.71
N PRO A 239 13.20 10.71 -30.58
CA PRO A 239 12.20 9.66 -30.38
C PRO A 239 12.75 8.23 -30.31
N ALA A 240 13.94 7.97 -30.87
CA ALA A 240 14.66 6.71 -30.69
C ALA A 240 15.00 6.42 -29.21
N MET A 241 15.20 7.46 -28.40
CA MET A 241 15.50 7.37 -26.98
C MET A 241 14.34 6.78 -26.17
N ASP A 242 13.09 7.00 -26.61
CA ASP A 242 11.90 6.38 -25.99
C ASP A 242 11.95 4.84 -26.10
N ALA A 243 12.55 4.29 -27.15
CA ALA A 243 12.72 2.85 -27.31
C ALA A 243 13.79 2.28 -26.36
N VAL A 244 14.90 3.00 -26.19
CA VAL A 244 15.97 2.66 -25.24
C VAL A 244 15.43 2.68 -23.81
N VAL A 245 14.76 3.76 -23.41
CA VAL A 245 14.16 3.90 -22.06
C VAL A 245 13.08 2.86 -21.81
N ARG A 246 12.20 2.58 -22.79
CA ARG A 246 11.18 1.53 -22.68
C ARG A 246 11.80 0.14 -22.50
N LYS A 247 12.91 -0.17 -23.18
CA LYS A 247 13.61 -1.46 -23.00
C LYS A 247 14.31 -1.54 -21.64
N ALA A 248 14.98 -0.48 -21.20
CA ALA A 248 15.63 -0.45 -19.88
C ALA A 248 14.62 -0.61 -18.73
N LEU A 249 13.43 0.01 -18.84
CA LEU A 249 12.38 0.00 -17.84
C LEU A 249 11.32 -1.12 -18.02
N ALA A 250 11.57 -2.11 -18.87
CA ALA A 250 10.69 -3.26 -19.02
C ALA A 250 10.58 -4.04 -17.70
N LYS A 251 9.37 -4.47 -17.33
CA LYS A 251 9.12 -5.04 -16.00
C LYS A 251 9.84 -6.37 -15.79
N ARG A 252 9.85 -7.22 -16.82
CA ARG A 252 10.48 -8.55 -16.80
C ARG A 252 11.96 -8.45 -17.20
N PRO A 253 12.92 -8.98 -16.41
CA PRO A 253 14.36 -8.89 -16.72
C PRO A 253 14.76 -9.44 -18.10
N GLU A 254 14.07 -10.46 -18.59
CA GLU A 254 14.27 -11.06 -19.92
C GLU A 254 13.81 -10.16 -21.09
N GLU A 255 13.02 -9.12 -20.83
CA GLU A 255 12.60 -8.13 -21.83
C GLU A 255 13.54 -6.90 -21.88
N ARG A 256 14.46 -6.78 -20.91
CA ARG A 256 15.44 -5.68 -20.82
C ARG A 256 16.65 -5.89 -21.72
N PHE A 257 17.59 -4.95 -21.69
CA PHE A 257 18.98 -5.21 -22.11
C PHE A 257 19.57 -6.33 -21.24
N GLN A 258 20.34 -7.25 -21.84
CA GLN A 258 20.90 -8.40 -21.12
C GLN A 258 22.34 -8.15 -20.63
N CYS A 259 23.01 -7.09 -21.09
CA CYS A 259 24.23 -6.55 -20.50
C CYS A 259 24.29 -5.01 -20.63
N ALA A 260 25.16 -4.36 -19.85
CA ALA A 260 25.33 -2.91 -19.90
C ALA A 260 25.92 -2.44 -21.24
N GLY A 261 26.78 -3.24 -21.88
CA GLY A 261 27.29 -2.98 -23.22
C GLY A 261 26.20 -2.94 -24.31
N GLU A 262 25.15 -3.77 -24.21
CA GLU A 262 24.01 -3.74 -25.13
C GLU A 262 23.22 -2.42 -24.97
N PHE A 263 22.99 -2.00 -23.72
CA PHE A 263 22.34 -0.72 -23.39
C PHE A 263 23.19 0.45 -23.89
N ALA A 264 24.51 0.44 -23.67
CA ALA A 264 25.40 1.50 -24.13
C ALA A 264 25.41 1.62 -25.66
N ALA A 265 25.43 0.50 -26.39
CA ALA A 265 25.34 0.49 -27.85
C ALA A 265 24.01 1.09 -28.35
N ALA A 266 22.87 0.67 -27.78
CA ALA A 266 21.56 1.18 -28.15
C ALA A 266 21.38 2.67 -27.81
N LEU A 267 21.91 3.12 -26.67
CA LEU A 267 21.90 4.53 -26.26
C LEU A 267 22.67 5.42 -27.25
N ASN A 268 23.85 5.01 -27.69
CA ASN A 268 24.64 5.76 -28.66
C ASN A 268 23.97 5.76 -30.05
N ALA A 269 23.44 4.61 -30.52
CA ALA A 269 22.69 4.54 -31.78
C ALA A 269 21.43 5.41 -31.78
N ALA A 270 20.70 5.48 -30.66
CA ALA A 270 19.55 6.36 -30.49
C ALA A 270 19.91 7.86 -30.45
N ALA A 271 21.10 8.20 -29.95
CA ALA A 271 21.62 9.57 -29.95
C ALA A 271 22.04 10.05 -31.35
N HIS A 272 22.53 9.15 -32.21
CA HIS A 272 22.87 9.45 -33.60
C HIS A 272 21.70 9.28 -34.58
N GLY A 273 20.54 8.81 -34.11
CA GLY A 273 19.34 8.63 -34.93
C GLY A 273 19.32 7.38 -35.81
N GLU A 274 20.27 6.46 -35.63
CA GLU A 274 20.50 5.30 -36.51
C GLU A 274 19.52 4.13 -36.28
N MET A 275 18.67 4.19 -35.25
CA MET A 275 17.68 3.14 -34.93
C MET A 275 16.48 3.13 -35.90
N ALA A 276 16.66 2.58 -37.09
CA ALA A 276 15.58 2.25 -38.03
C ALA A 276 15.17 0.77 -37.98
N ALA A 277 13.86 0.51 -38.04
CA ALA A 277 13.22 -0.73 -38.45
C ALA A 277 13.61 -2.07 -37.75
N SER A 278 13.09 -2.29 -36.54
CA SER A 278 12.84 -3.66 -36.03
C SER A 278 11.52 -3.77 -35.25
N ALA A 279 10.40 -3.73 -35.97
CA ALA A 279 9.07 -4.09 -35.47
C ALA A 279 8.31 -4.86 -36.58
N PRO A 280 7.66 -6.00 -36.27
CA PRO A 280 6.98 -6.79 -37.29
C PRO A 280 5.72 -6.06 -37.79
N ARG A 281 5.74 -5.66 -39.07
CA ARG A 281 4.59 -5.04 -39.74
C ARG A 281 3.52 -6.09 -39.96
N ALA A 282 2.46 -6.06 -39.14
CA ALA A 282 1.32 -6.96 -39.30
C ALA A 282 0.71 -6.82 -40.70
N VAL A 283 0.62 -7.94 -41.43
CA VAL A 283 0.04 -7.99 -42.78
C VAL A 283 -1.46 -8.22 -42.66
N ALA A 284 -2.24 -7.17 -42.89
CA ALA A 284 -3.69 -7.27 -43.03
C ALA A 284 -4.05 -7.51 -44.50
N ALA A 285 -4.53 -8.72 -44.80
CA ALA A 285 -5.21 -9.09 -46.04
C ALA A 285 -6.25 -10.20 -45.69
N ALA A 286 -7.38 -10.32 -46.39
CA ALA A 286 -7.77 -9.70 -47.64
C ALA A 286 -9.27 -9.30 -47.69
N ALA A 287 -9.62 -8.51 -48.69
CA ALA A 287 -10.95 -8.43 -49.32
C ALA A 287 -10.74 -8.27 -50.85
N ASP A 288 -11.72 -8.67 -51.66
CA ASP A 288 -11.57 -8.98 -53.08
C ASP A 288 -11.25 -7.80 -54.04
N ALA A 289 -10.49 -8.08 -55.13
CA ALA A 289 -10.81 -7.66 -56.51
C ALA A 289 -9.83 -8.18 -57.61
N THR A 290 -10.12 -9.37 -58.18
CA THR A 290 -10.53 -9.52 -59.60
C THR A 290 -9.65 -8.98 -60.78
N VAL A 291 -8.86 -9.90 -61.39
CA VAL A 291 -8.35 -10.07 -62.80
C VAL A 291 -7.19 -9.26 -63.45
N LEU A 292 -6.54 -9.94 -64.42
CA LEU A 292 -5.63 -9.54 -65.52
C LEU A 292 -4.17 -9.18 -65.13
N ALA A 293 -3.16 -10.00 -65.44
CA ALA A 293 -2.43 -10.18 -66.73
C ALA A 293 -1.30 -9.13 -66.94
N THR A 294 -0.10 -9.43 -67.46
CA THR A 294 0.39 -10.60 -68.24
C THR A 294 1.88 -10.89 -67.94
N ALA A 295 2.49 -11.92 -68.55
CA ALA A 295 3.83 -12.44 -68.20
C ALA A 295 5.02 -11.89 -69.02
N SER A 296 6.22 -12.01 -68.46
CA SER A 296 7.48 -12.33 -69.17
C SER A 296 8.53 -12.93 -68.19
N VAL A 297 9.51 -13.69 -68.70
CA VAL A 297 10.44 -14.52 -67.87
C VAL A 297 11.93 -14.35 -68.35
N PRO A 298 12.96 -15.18 -68.04
CA PRO A 298 14.29 -14.74 -67.59
C PRO A 298 15.36 -14.79 -68.72
N PRO A 299 16.71 -14.89 -68.52
CA PRO A 299 17.50 -15.83 -67.67
C PRO A 299 18.33 -15.13 -66.56
N SER A 300 18.95 -15.75 -65.54
CA SER A 300 19.44 -17.12 -65.26
C SER A 300 20.88 -17.47 -65.68
N ALA A 301 21.80 -17.48 -64.70
CA ALA A 301 23.04 -18.29 -64.59
C ALA A 301 23.55 -18.16 -63.12
N ALA A 302 23.71 -19.20 -62.29
CA ALA A 302 24.61 -20.36 -62.34
C ALA A 302 26.07 -20.03 -61.91
N ASN A 303 26.80 -20.82 -61.09
CA ASN A 303 26.49 -21.91 -60.14
C ASN A 303 27.79 -22.29 -59.33
N VAL A 304 27.77 -23.39 -58.55
CA VAL A 304 28.93 -24.18 -58.02
C VAL A 304 29.59 -23.71 -56.70
N ALA A 305 29.99 -24.68 -55.86
CA ALA A 305 30.71 -24.51 -54.59
C ALA A 305 31.71 -25.67 -54.32
N SER A 306 32.80 -25.41 -53.59
CA SER A 306 33.82 -26.39 -53.09
C SER A 306 34.81 -25.68 -52.14
N THR A 307 34.85 -25.88 -50.81
CA THR A 307 35.41 -26.98 -49.96
C THR A 307 36.92 -26.92 -49.60
N GLN A 308 37.22 -26.46 -48.37
CA GLN A 308 38.33 -26.88 -47.46
C GLN A 308 39.82 -26.59 -47.88
N PRO A 309 40.85 -26.84 -47.02
CA PRO A 309 41.07 -26.29 -45.67
C PRO A 309 42.53 -25.82 -45.34
N SER A 310 42.77 -25.38 -44.08
CA SER A 310 44.02 -25.52 -43.27
C SER A 310 45.13 -24.43 -43.16
N VAL A 311 45.29 -23.91 -41.92
CA VAL A 311 46.53 -23.91 -41.07
C VAL A 311 47.65 -22.80 -41.19
N THR A 312 47.69 -21.94 -40.14
CA THR A 312 48.85 -21.27 -39.43
C THR A 312 49.58 -19.96 -39.84
N VAL A 313 49.82 -19.13 -38.79
CA VAL A 313 51.01 -18.26 -38.47
C VAL A 313 51.13 -16.79 -38.98
N ALA A 314 50.52 -15.87 -38.20
CA ALA A 314 51.14 -14.79 -37.39
C ALA A 314 51.76 -13.45 -37.94
N VAL A 315 51.57 -12.41 -37.11
CA VAL A 315 52.24 -11.07 -36.98
C VAL A 315 52.10 -10.01 -38.09
N SER A 316 51.25 -9.00 -37.85
CA SER A 316 51.59 -7.55 -37.80
C SER A 316 50.34 -6.62 -37.76
N ALA A 317 50.53 -5.32 -37.51
CA ALA A 317 49.53 -4.23 -37.49
C ALA A 317 50.23 -2.92 -37.96
N PRO A 318 49.56 -1.78 -38.28
CA PRO A 318 48.15 -1.34 -38.07
C PRO A 318 47.52 -0.80 -39.40
N PRO A 319 46.66 0.25 -39.53
CA PRO A 319 45.70 0.92 -38.61
C PRO A 319 44.25 1.22 -39.16
N ARG A 320 43.27 1.33 -38.24
CA ARG A 320 42.03 2.21 -38.20
C ARG A 320 41.00 2.33 -39.36
N ASN A 321 39.75 2.59 -38.93
CA ASN A 321 38.49 2.96 -39.65
C ASN A 321 37.78 1.85 -40.46
N SER A 322 36.44 1.78 -40.54
CA SER A 322 35.36 2.57 -39.89
C SER A 322 34.00 1.84 -39.81
N GLN A 323 33.26 2.06 -38.71
CA GLN A 323 31.79 2.04 -38.49
C GLN A 323 30.86 0.89 -39.00
N THR A 324 29.93 0.50 -38.11
CA THR A 324 28.57 -0.10 -38.35
C THR A 324 28.45 -1.47 -39.06
N ALA A 325 27.46 -2.34 -38.77
CA ALA A 325 26.54 -2.50 -37.62
C ALA A 325 25.93 -3.94 -37.61
N ALA A 326 25.18 -4.28 -36.56
CA ALA A 326 24.41 -5.54 -36.41
C ALA A 326 23.20 -5.63 -37.40
N ILE A 327 22.36 -6.66 -37.52
CA ILE A 327 21.50 -7.44 -36.57
C ILE A 327 21.11 -8.76 -37.35
N ALA A 328 21.02 -9.98 -36.77
CA ALA A 328 19.84 -10.68 -36.21
C ALA A 328 18.50 -10.56 -37.04
N ILE A 329 17.42 -11.36 -36.94
CA ILE A 329 17.06 -12.58 -36.20
C ILE A 329 15.76 -13.19 -36.83
N ILE A 330 15.44 -14.48 -36.60
CA ILE A 330 14.10 -15.17 -36.70
C ILE A 330 13.16 -14.93 -37.92
N ALA A 331 12.70 -16.03 -38.56
CA ALA A 331 11.26 -16.35 -38.75
C ALA A 331 11.06 -17.68 -39.52
N GLY A 332 9.97 -18.42 -39.25
CA GLY A 332 9.68 -19.68 -39.94
C GLY A 332 8.45 -20.47 -39.45
N ALA A 333 7.32 -19.80 -39.21
CA ALA A 333 6.08 -20.46 -38.78
C ALA A 333 5.06 -20.58 -39.94
N ALA A 334 4.69 -21.80 -40.35
CA ALA A 334 3.50 -22.08 -41.16
C ALA A 334 3.17 -23.59 -41.27
N ILE A 335 2.41 -24.14 -40.33
CA ILE A 335 1.52 -25.30 -40.55
C ILE A 335 0.16 -24.88 -39.96
N VAL A 336 -0.74 -24.30 -40.75
CA VAL A 336 -1.72 -25.00 -41.60
C VAL A 336 -2.64 -25.88 -40.73
N ALA A 337 -3.73 -25.37 -40.17
CA ALA A 337 -4.91 -24.74 -40.81
C ALA A 337 -5.80 -25.69 -41.64
N VAL A 338 -5.98 -26.95 -41.19
CA VAL A 338 -6.97 -27.91 -41.73
C VAL A 338 -8.09 -28.25 -40.73
N GLY A 339 -7.89 -28.04 -39.42
CA GLY A 339 -8.70 -28.69 -38.38
C GLY A 339 -10.11 -28.16 -38.08
N VAL A 340 -10.50 -26.95 -38.52
CA VAL A 340 -11.69 -26.24 -37.96
C VAL A 340 -12.87 -26.12 -38.93
N GLY A 341 -12.66 -26.26 -40.25
CA GLY A 341 -13.72 -26.07 -41.26
C GLY A 341 -14.78 -27.17 -41.34
N ALA A 342 -14.52 -28.36 -40.78
CA ALA A 342 -15.29 -29.58 -41.09
C ALA A 342 -16.48 -29.86 -40.15
N TRP A 343 -16.56 -29.26 -38.96
CA TRP A 343 -17.51 -29.70 -37.93
C TRP A 343 -18.91 -29.06 -38.01
N PHE A 344 -19.03 -27.84 -38.57
CA PHE A 344 -20.24 -27.03 -38.42
C PHE A 344 -21.37 -27.29 -39.44
N VAL A 345 -21.18 -28.24 -40.37
CA VAL A 345 -22.13 -28.49 -41.49
C VAL A 345 -22.76 -29.90 -41.42
N MET A 346 -22.23 -30.82 -40.62
CA MET A 346 -22.55 -32.25 -40.71
C MET A 346 -23.15 -32.87 -39.43
N GLN A 347 -24.23 -32.27 -38.89
CA GLN A 347 -25.39 -33.02 -38.33
C GLN A 347 -26.55 -32.11 -37.92
N ARG A 348 -27.51 -31.93 -38.85
CA ARG A 348 -28.94 -31.78 -38.52
C ARG A 348 -29.65 -33.04 -39.01
N GLY A 349 -30.31 -33.80 -38.13
CA GLY A 349 -31.15 -34.90 -38.57
C GLY A 349 -31.61 -35.88 -37.47
N ALA A 350 -32.94 -35.91 -37.27
CA ALA A 350 -33.75 -36.97 -36.63
C ALA A 350 -33.42 -37.45 -35.18
N GLY A 351 -34.47 -37.82 -34.43
CA GLY A 351 -34.30 -38.33 -33.04
C GLY A 351 -35.56 -38.32 -32.17
N THR A 352 -36.69 -38.83 -32.67
CA THR A 352 -37.97 -38.88 -31.92
C THR A 352 -38.06 -40.09 -30.98
N SER A 353 -38.35 -39.86 -29.69
CA SER A 353 -39.15 -40.71 -28.76
C SER A 353 -39.38 -39.89 -27.48
N ALA A 354 -40.58 -39.68 -26.93
CA ALA A 354 -41.50 -40.67 -26.34
C ALA A 354 -40.79 -41.46 -25.22
N SER A 355 -41.05 -41.27 -23.92
CA SER A 355 -42.26 -41.65 -23.18
C SER A 355 -41.96 -41.47 -21.66
N THR A 356 -42.86 -41.49 -20.66
CA THR A 356 -44.32 -41.71 -20.58
C THR A 356 -44.83 -41.27 -19.18
N VAL A 357 -46.04 -40.68 -19.09
CA VAL A 357 -47.04 -40.72 -17.99
C VAL A 357 -46.55 -40.50 -16.53
N SER A 358 -47.04 -39.49 -15.80
CA SER A 358 -48.35 -39.61 -15.11
C SER A 358 -49.17 -38.33 -14.97
N SER A 359 -50.48 -38.49 -15.22
CA SER A 359 -51.61 -37.63 -14.82
C SER A 359 -51.88 -37.78 -13.29
N VAL A 360 -52.78 -37.05 -12.59
CA VAL A 360 -54.20 -36.71 -12.82
C VAL A 360 -54.53 -35.41 -12.03
N THR A 361 -55.03 -34.32 -12.64
CA THR A 361 -56.45 -33.85 -12.69
C THR A 361 -57.11 -33.68 -11.30
N THR A 362 -57.69 -32.54 -10.90
CA THR A 362 -59.07 -32.06 -11.25
C THR A 362 -59.41 -30.79 -10.40
N ALA A 363 -60.28 -29.82 -10.74
CA ALA A 363 -60.63 -29.11 -11.99
C ALA A 363 -61.58 -27.91 -11.70
N ALA A 364 -61.55 -26.85 -12.52
CA ALA A 364 -62.49 -25.70 -12.64
C ALA A 364 -62.64 -24.72 -11.44
N ALA A 365 -62.75 -23.37 -11.56
CA ALA A 365 -63.21 -22.43 -12.62
C ALA A 365 -64.75 -22.29 -12.73
N PRO A 366 -65.36 -21.19 -13.23
CA PRO A 366 -64.86 -19.99 -13.95
C PRO A 366 -64.64 -18.76 -13.00
N VAL A 367 -64.60 -17.45 -13.35
CA VAL A 367 -64.94 -16.64 -14.55
C VAL A 367 -63.83 -15.59 -14.91
N LYS A 368 -64.13 -14.46 -15.58
CA LYS A 368 -63.19 -13.84 -16.56
C LYS A 368 -63.56 -12.41 -17.07
N ALA A 369 -62.65 -11.43 -16.95
CA ALA A 369 -62.45 -10.22 -17.80
C ALA A 369 -61.37 -9.30 -17.16
N ILE A 370 -60.53 -8.48 -17.84
CA ILE A 370 -60.09 -8.32 -19.25
C ILE A 370 -58.60 -7.85 -19.24
N ALA A 371 -57.89 -7.97 -20.38
CA ALA A 371 -56.44 -7.74 -20.58
C ALA A 371 -56.06 -6.24 -20.80
N PRO A 372 -54.77 -5.83 -21.02
CA PRO A 372 -53.54 -6.63 -21.18
C PRO A 372 -52.30 -6.17 -20.39
N SER A 373 -51.25 -7.00 -20.40
CA SER A 373 -49.91 -6.72 -19.83
C SER A 373 -48.80 -7.01 -20.83
N THR A 374 -47.74 -6.19 -20.83
CA THR A 374 -46.49 -6.42 -21.59
C THR A 374 -45.44 -7.15 -20.76
N ASN A 375 -44.52 -7.86 -21.44
CA ASN A 375 -43.59 -8.80 -20.82
C ASN A 375 -42.41 -8.11 -20.09
N ILE A 376 -42.10 -8.58 -18.87
CA ILE A 376 -40.71 -8.68 -18.36
C ILE A 376 -40.53 -9.98 -17.57
N PRO A 377 -39.86 -11.00 -18.15
CA PRO A 377 -39.11 -12.00 -17.41
C PRO A 377 -37.59 -11.84 -17.68
N GLY A 378 -36.69 -12.18 -16.75
CA GLY A 378 -36.95 -12.74 -15.43
C GLY A 378 -35.70 -12.75 -14.54
N ALA A 379 -35.83 -13.28 -13.33
CA ALA A 379 -34.82 -13.21 -12.29
C ALA A 379 -33.70 -14.26 -12.44
N VAL A 380 -32.49 -13.84 -12.05
CA VAL A 380 -31.47 -14.61 -11.31
C VAL A 380 -31.09 -16.01 -11.83
N VAL A 381 -29.84 -16.12 -12.30
CA VAL A 381 -28.96 -17.24 -11.92
C VAL A 381 -27.94 -16.70 -10.93
N ALA A 382 -27.61 -17.46 -9.89
CA ALA A 382 -26.72 -17.00 -8.81
C ALA A 382 -25.28 -16.79 -9.32
N ALA A 383 -24.70 -15.64 -8.99
CA ALA A 383 -23.27 -15.40 -9.17
C ALA A 383 -22.48 -16.08 -8.04
N GLU A 384 -21.34 -16.67 -8.39
CA GLU A 384 -20.49 -17.45 -7.50
C GLU A 384 -19.90 -16.59 -6.37
N THR A 385 -20.02 -17.05 -5.11
CA THR A 385 -19.63 -16.26 -3.94
C THR A 385 -18.12 -16.22 -3.77
N ALA A 386 -17.47 -15.22 -4.35
CA ALA A 386 -16.19 -14.74 -3.85
C ALA A 386 -16.33 -14.41 -2.34
N LYS A 387 -15.30 -14.74 -1.53
CA LYS A 387 -15.28 -14.34 -0.12
C LYS A 387 -15.45 -12.82 -0.03
N PRO A 388 -16.30 -12.29 0.86
CA PRO A 388 -16.38 -10.85 1.07
C PRO A 388 -15.02 -10.36 1.58
N ASP A 389 -14.38 -9.47 0.82
CA ASP A 389 -13.19 -8.76 1.29
C ASP A 389 -13.60 -7.91 2.49
N ALA A 390 -13.09 -8.26 3.69
CA ALA A 390 -13.51 -7.68 4.97
C ALA A 390 -13.20 -6.17 5.10
N ALA A 391 -12.62 -5.55 4.07
CA ALA A 391 -12.44 -4.11 3.91
C ALA A 391 -13.63 -3.38 3.23
N ALA A 392 -14.52 -4.11 2.55
CA ALA A 392 -15.48 -3.57 1.59
C ALA A 392 -16.89 -3.45 2.21
N LEU A 393 -17.31 -2.23 2.51
CA LEU A 393 -18.57 -1.94 3.22
C LEU A 393 -19.59 -1.28 2.31
N SER A 394 -20.85 -1.74 2.31
CA SER A 394 -21.96 -1.07 1.62
C SER A 394 -22.42 0.13 2.44
N ILE A 395 -22.16 1.34 1.94
CA ILE A 395 -22.53 2.61 2.57
C ILE A 395 -23.63 3.28 1.73
N SER A 396 -24.61 3.89 2.39
CA SER A 396 -25.65 4.71 1.76
C SER A 396 -25.60 6.15 2.28
N ALA A 397 -25.57 7.13 1.39
CA ALA A 397 -25.47 8.55 1.71
C ALA A 397 -26.40 9.40 0.85
N VAL A 398 -26.70 10.62 1.31
CA VAL A 398 -27.46 11.64 0.57
C VAL A 398 -26.51 12.78 0.24
N GLY A 399 -26.25 13.00 -1.05
CA GLY A 399 -25.62 14.24 -1.53
C GLY A 399 -26.64 15.36 -1.52
N LEU A 400 -26.19 16.59 -1.23
CA LEU A 400 -27.00 17.78 -1.05
C LEU A 400 -26.36 18.98 -1.74
N ILE A 401 -27.16 19.85 -2.35
CA ILE A 401 -26.67 21.08 -2.98
C ILE A 401 -27.74 22.18 -2.99
N ASP A 402 -27.33 23.43 -2.82
CA ASP A 402 -28.22 24.60 -2.96
C ASP A 402 -28.29 25.03 -4.44
N PRO A 403 -29.42 24.82 -5.14
CA PRO A 403 -29.57 25.16 -6.55
C PRO A 403 -29.67 26.68 -6.80
N SER A 404 -29.72 27.52 -5.75
CA SER A 404 -29.70 28.97 -5.88
C SER A 404 -28.30 29.57 -6.07
N ASP A 405 -27.23 28.79 -5.90
CA ASP A 405 -25.85 29.21 -6.18
C ASP A 405 -25.73 29.75 -7.62
N PRO A 406 -25.26 31.00 -7.83
CA PRO A 406 -25.17 31.62 -9.15
C PRO A 406 -24.42 30.80 -10.20
N ARG A 407 -23.50 29.90 -9.80
CA ARG A 407 -22.78 29.03 -10.73
C ARG A 407 -23.73 28.15 -11.57
N TYR A 408 -24.85 27.70 -11.00
CA TYR A 408 -25.79 26.79 -11.67
C TYR A 408 -26.83 27.51 -12.53
N GLN A 409 -26.90 28.84 -12.45
CA GLN A 409 -27.73 29.65 -13.35
C GLN A 409 -27.12 29.67 -14.76
N SER A 410 -25.78 29.64 -14.85
CA SER A 410 -25.02 29.59 -16.09
C SER A 410 -24.88 28.17 -16.67
N ASP A 411 -24.76 27.14 -15.82
CA ASP A 411 -24.61 25.75 -16.26
C ASP A 411 -25.39 24.76 -15.37
N LYS A 412 -26.42 24.13 -15.96
CA LYS A 412 -27.26 23.11 -15.30
C LYS A 412 -26.62 21.71 -15.29
N SER A 413 -25.60 21.45 -16.11
CA SER A 413 -24.84 20.20 -16.07
C SER A 413 -23.92 20.16 -14.84
N LEU A 414 -23.32 21.31 -14.50
CA LEU A 414 -22.50 21.49 -13.30
C LEU A 414 -23.27 21.18 -12.01
N LEU A 415 -24.56 21.53 -11.93
CA LEU A 415 -25.43 21.20 -10.81
C LEU A 415 -25.51 19.67 -10.57
N GLN A 416 -25.59 18.88 -11.63
CA GLN A 416 -25.68 17.41 -11.54
C GLN A 416 -24.31 16.75 -11.30
N SER A 417 -23.21 17.34 -11.78
CA SER A 417 -21.86 16.86 -11.46
C SER A 417 -21.50 17.16 -10.01
N ASP A 418 -21.74 18.37 -9.52
CA ASP A 418 -21.41 18.78 -8.15
C ASP A 418 -22.25 18.00 -7.13
N LEU A 419 -23.54 17.76 -7.39
CA LEU A 419 -24.40 16.94 -6.53
C LEU A 419 -23.95 15.47 -6.45
N ARG A 420 -23.44 14.92 -7.57
CA ARG A 420 -22.85 13.56 -7.62
C ARG A 420 -21.47 13.51 -6.95
N ALA A 421 -20.70 14.59 -7.02
CA ALA A 421 -19.43 14.72 -6.32
C ALA A 421 -19.64 14.79 -4.80
N ASP A 422 -20.64 15.57 -4.33
CA ASP A 422 -21.00 15.60 -2.92
C ASP A 422 -21.57 14.27 -2.44
N SER A 423 -22.48 13.59 -3.17
CA SER A 423 -23.00 12.28 -2.74
C SER A 423 -21.89 11.24 -2.57
N LYS A 424 -20.88 11.26 -3.45
CA LYS A 424 -19.68 10.41 -3.36
C LYS A 424 -18.72 10.86 -2.25
N GLY A 425 -18.61 12.16 -2.00
CA GLY A 425 -17.95 12.70 -0.81
C GLY A 425 -18.61 12.20 0.49
N GLN A 426 -19.95 12.25 0.58
CA GLN A 426 -20.70 11.84 1.77
C GLN A 426 -20.58 10.34 2.08
N LEU A 427 -20.39 9.48 1.08
CA LEU A 427 -20.03 8.06 1.30
C LEU A 427 -18.69 7.90 2.04
N ILE A 428 -17.70 8.74 1.74
CA ILE A 428 -16.38 8.70 2.39
C ILE A 428 -16.38 9.44 3.72
N GLU A 429 -17.19 10.50 3.87
CA GLU A 429 -17.47 11.14 5.17
C GLU A 429 -18.03 10.12 6.18
N LYS A 430 -18.98 9.28 5.77
CA LYS A 430 -19.47 8.15 6.58
C LYS A 430 -18.44 7.04 6.80
N ALA A 431 -17.56 6.77 5.83
CA ALA A 431 -16.44 5.87 6.06
C ALA A 431 -15.43 6.43 7.09
N LEU A 432 -15.32 7.75 7.21
CA LEU A 432 -14.44 8.42 8.18
C LEU A 432 -15.04 8.48 9.59
N THR A 433 -16.36 8.52 9.78
CA THR A 433 -16.99 8.46 11.12
C THR A 433 -16.84 7.09 11.81
N LEU A 434 -16.40 6.07 11.07
CA LEU A 434 -15.96 4.78 11.62
C LEU A 434 -14.52 4.80 12.17
N LEU A 435 -13.69 5.75 11.72
CA LEU A 435 -12.24 5.78 11.94
C LEU A 435 -11.80 6.95 12.83
N LEU A 436 -12.54 8.06 12.78
CA LEU A 436 -12.28 9.32 13.47
C LEU A 436 -13.44 9.67 14.41
N ASP A 437 -13.12 10.36 15.50
CA ASP A 437 -14.13 10.88 16.41
C ASP A 437 -14.81 12.15 15.85
N ARG A 438 -16.00 12.46 16.36
CA ARG A 438 -16.82 13.59 15.89
C ARG A 438 -16.11 14.94 16.02
N ASN A 439 -15.25 15.13 17.02
CA ASN A 439 -14.59 16.41 17.29
C ASN A 439 -13.33 16.58 16.42
N SER A 440 -12.46 15.57 16.32
CA SER A 440 -11.30 15.62 15.41
C SER A 440 -11.72 15.58 13.95
N PHE A 441 -12.83 14.91 13.59
CA PHE A 441 -13.44 15.02 12.27
C PHE A 441 -13.88 16.47 11.98
N ALA A 442 -14.61 17.10 12.91
CA ALA A 442 -15.11 18.46 12.73
C ALA A 442 -13.99 19.53 12.70
N LYS A 443 -12.96 19.38 13.55
CA LYS A 443 -11.79 20.28 13.61
C LYS A 443 -10.99 20.25 12.30
N ASN A 444 -10.80 19.06 11.71
CA ASN A 444 -9.94 18.86 10.56
C ASN A 444 -10.70 18.76 9.22
N TYR A 445 -11.99 19.15 9.19
CA TYR A 445 -12.90 18.88 8.08
C TYR A 445 -12.37 19.32 6.71
N ASP A 446 -11.80 20.52 6.60
CA ASP A 446 -11.33 21.04 5.31
C ASP A 446 -10.09 20.29 4.79
N VAL A 447 -9.21 19.80 5.67
CA VAL A 447 -8.09 18.91 5.29
C VAL A 447 -8.63 17.56 4.81
N LEU A 448 -9.61 16.99 5.52
CA LEU A 448 -10.26 15.73 5.11
C LEU A 448 -10.99 15.89 3.77
N LYS A 449 -11.66 17.03 3.56
CA LYS A 449 -12.34 17.40 2.32
C LYS A 449 -11.38 17.43 1.13
N ASP A 450 -10.28 18.17 1.25
CA ASP A 450 -9.33 18.36 0.16
C ASP A 450 -8.46 17.13 -0.13
N ARG A 451 -8.19 16.30 0.88
CA ARG A 451 -7.38 15.07 0.74
C ARG A 451 -8.19 13.84 0.33
N LEU A 452 -9.39 13.65 0.90
CA LEU A 452 -10.18 12.41 0.80
C LEU A 452 -11.52 12.60 0.09
N LEU A 453 -12.37 13.53 0.54
CA LEU A 453 -13.75 13.64 0.02
C LEU A 453 -13.78 14.08 -1.45
N SER A 454 -12.92 15.03 -1.82
CA SER A 454 -12.67 15.49 -3.19
C SER A 454 -12.16 14.38 -4.13
N LYS A 455 -11.61 13.31 -3.55
CA LYS A 455 -11.02 12.14 -4.25
C LYS A 455 -11.80 10.86 -3.96
N SER A 456 -13.07 11.00 -3.59
CA SER A 456 -13.95 9.91 -3.15
C SER A 456 -13.98 8.70 -4.08
N GLY A 457 -13.89 8.92 -5.40
CA GLY A 457 -13.79 7.85 -6.41
C GLY A 457 -12.61 6.88 -6.23
N ASN A 458 -11.53 7.28 -5.56
CA ASN A 458 -10.39 6.39 -5.27
C ASN A 458 -10.69 5.33 -4.19
N TYR A 459 -11.80 5.47 -3.47
CA TYR A 459 -12.17 4.63 -2.33
C TYR A 459 -13.49 3.87 -2.56
N ILE A 460 -14.21 4.17 -3.64
CA ILE A 460 -15.45 3.49 -4.04
C ILE A 460 -15.10 2.35 -5.00
N THR A 461 -15.31 1.11 -4.58
CA THR A 461 -15.07 -0.09 -5.40
C THR A 461 -16.14 -0.26 -6.48
N ALA A 462 -17.41 -0.03 -6.11
CA ALA A 462 -18.54 -0.13 -7.03
C ALA A 462 -19.70 0.74 -6.54
N VAL A 463 -20.40 1.42 -7.44
CA VAL A 463 -21.66 2.11 -7.13
C VAL A 463 -22.80 1.11 -7.34
N VAL A 464 -23.62 0.89 -6.31
CA VAL A 464 -24.73 -0.07 -6.33
C VAL A 464 -25.99 0.60 -6.87
N GLN A 465 -26.27 1.84 -6.44
CA GLN A 465 -27.43 2.60 -6.88
C GLN A 465 -27.17 4.11 -6.77
N GLU A 466 -27.53 4.87 -7.81
CA GLU A 466 -27.73 6.33 -7.75
C GLU A 466 -29.22 6.62 -7.91
N GLY A 467 -29.79 7.41 -7.01
CA GLY A 467 -31.16 7.91 -7.11
C GLY A 467 -31.26 9.10 -8.06
N ALA A 468 -32.45 9.34 -8.63
CA ALA A 468 -32.69 10.55 -9.41
C ALA A 468 -32.59 11.81 -8.51
N PRO A 469 -31.93 12.90 -8.96
CA PRO A 469 -31.92 14.17 -8.23
C PRO A 469 -33.32 14.74 -8.00
N GLN A 470 -33.61 15.14 -6.75
CA GLN A 470 -34.91 15.70 -6.34
C GLN A 470 -34.72 16.98 -5.52
N THR A 471 -35.50 18.01 -5.82
CA THR A 471 -35.54 19.25 -5.02
C THR A 471 -36.58 19.10 -3.91
N GLY A 472 -36.17 19.29 -2.65
CA GLY A 472 -37.05 19.25 -1.49
C GLY A 472 -37.82 20.56 -1.27
N LYS A 473 -38.80 20.54 -0.36
CA LYS A 473 -39.50 21.76 0.11
C LYS A 473 -38.64 22.61 1.07
N ASP A 474 -37.47 22.09 1.46
CA ASP A 474 -36.38 22.83 2.08
C ASP A 474 -35.60 23.71 1.08
N GLY A 475 -35.84 23.54 -0.23
CA GLY A 475 -35.19 24.29 -1.31
C GLY A 475 -33.85 23.72 -1.78
N LEU A 476 -33.36 22.63 -1.18
CA LEU A 476 -32.13 21.96 -1.59
C LEU A 476 -32.41 20.89 -2.64
N MET A 477 -31.46 20.66 -3.55
CA MET A 477 -31.49 19.48 -4.42
C MET A 477 -30.67 18.36 -3.77
N SER A 478 -31.23 17.14 -3.79
CA SER A 478 -30.71 15.97 -3.09
C SER A 478 -30.63 14.75 -4.01
N MET A 479 -29.68 13.85 -3.72
CA MET A 479 -29.53 12.57 -4.41
C MET A 479 -29.00 11.51 -3.45
N THR A 480 -29.74 10.42 -3.28
CA THR A 480 -29.25 9.23 -2.57
C THR A 480 -28.25 8.46 -3.44
N THR A 481 -27.16 7.98 -2.85
CA THR A 481 -26.21 7.06 -3.50
C THR A 481 -25.85 5.94 -2.54
N GLN A 482 -25.88 4.70 -3.02
CA GLN A 482 -25.39 3.52 -2.32
C GLN A 482 -24.20 2.94 -3.07
N ALA A 483 -23.11 2.64 -2.36
CA ALA A 483 -21.89 2.12 -2.96
C ALA A 483 -21.11 1.21 -2.00
N VAL A 484 -20.28 0.34 -2.57
CA VAL A 484 -19.27 -0.43 -1.85
C VAL A 484 -18.01 0.42 -1.69
N VAL A 485 -17.64 0.74 -0.47
CA VAL A 485 -16.48 1.57 -0.10
C VAL A 485 -15.40 0.70 0.53
N ASN A 486 -14.15 0.86 0.08
CA ASN A 486 -13.00 0.20 0.69
C ASN A 486 -12.50 1.01 1.90
N VAL A 487 -12.98 0.65 3.09
CA VAL A 487 -12.69 1.35 4.35
C VAL A 487 -11.21 1.24 4.71
N LYS A 488 -10.54 0.11 4.40
CA LYS A 488 -9.09 -0.02 4.60
C LYS A 488 -8.29 0.92 3.70
N ALA A 489 -8.77 1.25 2.51
CA ALA A 489 -8.14 2.27 1.64
C ALA A 489 -8.29 3.69 2.21
N VAL A 490 -9.45 4.01 2.81
CA VAL A 490 -9.68 5.28 3.53
C VAL A 490 -8.73 5.40 4.74
N GLN A 491 -8.65 4.36 5.59
CA GLN A 491 -7.72 4.32 6.72
C GLN A 491 -6.25 4.41 6.26
N LYS A 492 -5.88 3.74 5.16
CA LYS A 492 -4.54 3.80 4.59
C LYS A 492 -4.18 5.20 4.08
N ALA A 493 -5.15 5.97 3.60
CA ALA A 493 -4.96 7.35 3.18
C ALA A 493 -4.83 8.32 4.38
N LEU A 494 -5.60 8.12 5.46
CA LEU A 494 -5.37 8.82 6.75
C LEU A 494 -3.95 8.55 7.28
N ASN A 495 -3.53 7.28 7.32
CA ASN A 495 -2.23 6.87 7.84
C ASN A 495 -1.03 7.42 7.03
N GLN A 496 -1.25 7.87 5.79
CA GLN A 496 -0.23 8.46 4.92
C GLN A 496 -0.12 10.00 5.03
N MET A 497 -0.95 10.65 5.86
CA MET A 497 -0.78 12.07 6.18
C MET A 497 0.51 12.32 6.97
N SER A 498 1.03 13.55 6.92
CA SER A 498 2.31 13.94 7.52
C SER A 498 2.34 13.77 9.05
N ARG A 499 3.52 13.92 9.64
CA ARG A 499 3.72 13.78 11.08
C ARG A 499 2.92 14.80 11.87
N ASP A 500 2.87 16.03 11.37
CA ASP A 500 2.22 17.15 12.06
C ASP A 500 0.70 17.14 11.85
N GLU A 501 0.23 16.79 10.64
CA GLU A 501 -1.19 16.47 10.39
C GLU A 501 -1.70 15.36 11.34
N ARG A 502 -0.87 14.35 11.67
CA ARG A 502 -1.27 13.22 12.55
C ARG A 502 -1.34 13.52 14.04
N ILE A 503 -0.68 14.56 14.54
CA ILE A 503 -0.66 14.88 15.98
C ILE A 503 -2.02 15.37 16.48
N ASP A 504 -2.86 15.89 15.56
CA ASP A 504 -4.14 16.54 15.87
C ASP A 504 -5.39 15.67 15.62
N PHE A 505 -5.22 14.37 15.33
CA PHE A 505 -6.31 13.43 14.96
C PHE A 505 -6.78 12.46 16.06
N ILE A 506 -6.28 12.56 17.29
CA ILE A 506 -6.62 11.62 18.38
C ILE A 506 -7.80 12.13 19.22
N ARG A 507 -8.96 11.43 19.24
CA ARG A 507 -9.73 11.04 20.47
C ARG A 507 -11.00 10.17 20.23
N ALA A 508 -10.78 8.85 20.11
CA ALA A 508 -11.78 7.76 20.16
C ALA A 508 -12.64 7.57 18.88
N ASN A 509 -12.32 6.61 18.01
CA ASN A 509 -12.13 5.20 18.42
C ASN A 509 -10.81 4.56 17.94
N GLY A 510 -9.81 5.36 17.54
CA GLY A 510 -8.64 4.90 16.77
C GLY A 510 -7.52 4.12 17.50
N ASP A 511 -7.47 4.05 18.84
CA ASP A 511 -6.40 3.33 19.57
C ASP A 511 -6.98 2.19 20.42
N PRO A 512 -6.74 0.90 20.08
CA PRO A 512 -7.29 -0.24 20.81
C PRO A 512 -6.86 -0.28 22.29
N LYS A 513 -7.77 -0.82 23.10
CA LYS A 513 -7.61 -1.19 24.51
C LYS A 513 -7.18 -2.65 24.55
N ILE A 514 -5.99 -2.95 25.06
CA ILE A 514 -5.41 -4.30 25.07
C ILE A 514 -5.21 -4.75 26.52
N SER A 515 -5.72 -5.93 26.88
CA SER A 515 -5.39 -6.60 28.14
C SER A 515 -4.18 -7.52 27.95
N VAL A 516 -3.43 -7.74 29.03
CA VAL A 516 -2.22 -8.57 29.04
C VAL A 516 -2.26 -9.49 30.25
N ARG A 517 -2.08 -10.79 30.04
CA ARG A 517 -1.87 -11.81 31.08
C ARG A 517 -0.73 -12.74 30.65
N ILE A 518 0.34 -12.78 31.43
CA ILE A 518 1.45 -13.75 31.23
C ILE A 518 1.53 -14.65 32.46
N LEU A 519 1.45 -15.96 32.25
CA LEU A 519 1.59 -16.98 33.28
C LEU A 519 2.96 -17.66 33.19
N ALA A 520 3.55 -17.98 34.35
CA ALA A 520 4.81 -18.69 34.47
C ALA A 520 4.64 -19.93 35.37
N ARG A 521 5.33 -21.03 35.04
CA ARG A 521 5.34 -22.26 35.85
C ARG A 521 6.73 -22.91 35.90
N ASP A 522 6.99 -23.67 36.96
CA ASP A 522 8.18 -24.54 37.05
C ASP A 522 7.99 -25.77 36.15
N ALA A 523 8.93 -25.98 35.22
CA ALA A 523 8.91 -27.11 34.30
C ALA A 523 9.28 -28.45 34.94
N ASP A 524 9.88 -28.44 36.13
CA ASP A 524 10.18 -29.64 36.94
C ASP A 524 9.02 -30.01 37.89
N GLN A 525 7.97 -29.17 37.98
CA GLN A 525 6.76 -29.41 38.79
C GLN A 525 5.49 -29.32 37.92
N ALA A 526 5.22 -30.35 37.11
CA ALA A 526 4.13 -30.34 36.14
C ALA A 526 2.71 -30.15 36.75
N ASP A 527 2.51 -30.52 38.03
CA ASP A 527 1.24 -30.35 38.75
C ASP A 527 1.11 -28.99 39.45
N SER A 528 2.15 -28.15 39.47
CA SER A 528 2.12 -26.84 40.13
C SER A 528 1.43 -25.79 39.26
N PRO A 529 0.44 -25.03 39.79
CA PRO A 529 -0.37 -24.11 39.00
C PRO A 529 0.45 -22.92 38.47
N ALA A 530 0.26 -22.58 37.20
CA ALA A 530 0.94 -21.44 36.58
C ALA A 530 0.47 -20.10 37.20
N MET A 531 1.42 -19.30 37.66
CA MET A 531 1.17 -18.02 38.36
C MET A 531 1.39 -16.83 37.43
N PRO A 532 0.63 -15.71 37.59
CA PRO A 532 0.90 -14.49 36.83
C PRO A 532 2.32 -13.95 37.05
N SER A 533 2.93 -13.40 36.00
CA SER A 533 4.24 -12.73 36.04
C SER A 533 4.08 -11.21 35.87
N PRO A 534 4.06 -10.41 36.96
CA PRO A 534 3.93 -8.96 36.87
C PRO A 534 5.07 -8.30 36.08
N VAL A 535 6.28 -8.89 36.11
CA VAL A 535 7.45 -8.40 35.37
C VAL A 535 7.20 -8.46 33.86
N ALA A 536 6.81 -9.63 33.35
CA ALA A 536 6.51 -9.80 31.93
C ALA A 536 5.27 -9.02 31.52
N GLU A 537 4.20 -9.05 32.32
CA GLU A 537 2.99 -8.25 32.03
C GLU A 537 3.30 -6.75 31.92
N ASN A 538 4.16 -6.19 32.77
CA ASN A 538 4.47 -4.76 32.75
C ASN A 538 5.34 -4.36 31.55
N LEU A 539 6.33 -5.16 31.17
CA LEU A 539 7.11 -4.97 29.94
C LEU A 539 6.21 -4.92 28.70
N LEU A 540 5.26 -5.86 28.59
CA LEU A 540 4.27 -5.87 27.51
C LEU A 540 3.36 -4.63 27.55
N LYS A 541 2.89 -4.23 28.74
CA LYS A 541 2.06 -3.02 28.90
C LYS A 541 2.81 -1.75 28.48
N GLU A 542 4.11 -1.64 28.78
CA GLU A 542 4.94 -0.52 28.31
C GLU A 542 5.15 -0.54 26.80
N ARG A 543 5.45 -1.72 26.21
CA ARG A 543 5.54 -1.89 24.75
C ARG A 543 4.24 -1.50 24.04
N ILE A 544 3.10 -1.94 24.54
CA ILE A 544 1.77 -1.62 24.00
C ILE A 544 1.51 -0.11 24.07
N LYS A 545 1.84 0.55 25.19
CA LYS A 545 1.77 2.02 25.30
C LYS A 545 2.67 2.73 24.29
N SER A 546 3.84 2.18 23.97
CA SER A 546 4.75 2.76 22.97
C SER A 546 4.17 2.79 21.54
N PHE A 547 3.17 1.94 21.25
CA PHE A 547 2.41 1.98 19.99
C PHE A 547 1.32 3.06 19.96
N GLY A 548 1.06 3.74 21.07
CA GLY A 548 -0.07 4.66 21.28
C GLY A 548 -1.30 4.01 21.94
N PHE A 549 -1.26 2.69 22.17
CA PHE A 549 -2.43 1.91 22.59
C PHE A 549 -2.68 1.96 24.11
N ARG A 550 -3.93 1.69 24.49
CA ARG A 550 -4.39 1.74 25.88
C ARG A 550 -4.26 0.36 26.53
N THR A 551 -3.68 0.27 27.72
CA THR A 551 -3.54 -1.01 28.45
C THR A 551 -4.63 -1.18 29.51
N TRP A 552 -5.19 -2.39 29.64
CA TRP A 552 -6.16 -2.74 30.68
C TRP A 552 -5.61 -3.79 31.65
N SER A 553 -5.93 -3.65 32.94
CA SER A 553 -5.56 -4.58 34.02
C SER A 553 -6.76 -5.42 34.45
N GLU A 554 -6.66 -6.74 34.30
CA GLU A 554 -7.66 -7.69 34.82
C GLU A 554 -7.23 -8.16 36.21
N GLU A 555 -7.63 -7.39 37.23
CA GLU A 555 -7.22 -7.59 38.61
C GLU A 555 -8.46 -7.70 39.52
N GLY A 556 -8.59 -8.85 40.21
CA GLY A 556 -9.54 -9.05 41.32
C GLY A 556 -10.87 -9.78 41.03
N ALA A 557 -11.43 -9.72 39.82
CA ALA A 557 -12.78 -10.25 39.55
C ALA A 557 -12.81 -11.48 38.62
N ARG A 558 -13.68 -12.46 38.94
CA ARG A 558 -14.14 -13.46 37.95
C ARG A 558 -15.00 -12.74 36.89
N PRO A 559 -14.92 -13.12 35.59
CA PRO A 559 -15.72 -12.48 34.56
C PRO A 559 -17.21 -12.79 34.76
N THR A 560 -18.00 -11.75 35.04
CA THR A 560 -19.44 -11.72 34.82
C THR A 560 -19.74 -11.18 33.42
N ALA A 561 -20.94 -11.42 32.90
CA ALA A 561 -21.28 -11.18 31.48
C ALA A 561 -21.16 -9.72 31.00
N ASP A 562 -21.08 -8.74 31.91
CA ASP A 562 -21.10 -7.30 31.61
C ASP A 562 -19.70 -6.65 31.56
N SER A 563 -18.60 -7.41 31.65
CA SER A 563 -17.25 -6.85 31.74
C SER A 563 -16.70 -6.36 30.39
N ASN A 564 -17.02 -5.11 30.01
CA ASN A 564 -16.50 -4.39 28.83
C ASN A 564 -14.98 -4.07 28.92
N GLY A 565 -14.16 -5.12 28.89
CA GLY A 565 -12.71 -5.08 29.09
C GLY A 565 -11.92 -5.51 27.86
N ALA A 566 -11.30 -4.53 27.19
CA ALA A 566 -10.35 -4.68 26.08
C ALA A 566 -10.90 -5.24 24.76
N ASP A 567 -10.36 -4.71 23.67
CA ASP A 567 -10.65 -5.11 22.29
C ASP A 567 -9.80 -6.35 21.91
N PHE A 568 -8.58 -6.45 22.45
CA PHE A 568 -7.72 -7.63 22.32
C PHE A 568 -7.16 -8.08 23.67
N ALA A 569 -6.89 -9.38 23.80
CA ALA A 569 -6.15 -9.95 24.92
C ALA A 569 -4.86 -10.62 24.45
N VAL A 570 -3.71 -10.18 24.98
CA VAL A 570 -2.44 -10.90 24.88
C VAL A 570 -2.37 -11.90 26.03
N LEU A 571 -2.29 -13.19 25.71
CA LEU A 571 -2.25 -14.30 26.65
C LEU A 571 -0.96 -15.09 26.41
N GLY A 572 -0.16 -15.29 27.45
CA GLY A 572 1.07 -16.09 27.35
C GLY A 572 1.21 -17.07 28.52
N GLU A 573 1.84 -18.21 28.25
CA GLU A 573 2.24 -19.20 29.25
C GLU A 573 3.66 -19.68 28.96
N VAL A 574 4.52 -19.64 29.99
CA VAL A 574 5.93 -20.04 29.89
C VAL A 574 6.32 -21.00 31.01
N ALA A 575 7.08 -22.05 30.68
CA ALA A 575 7.60 -22.99 31.66
C ALA A 575 9.12 -22.85 31.75
N ILE A 576 9.65 -22.70 32.97
CA ILE A 576 11.07 -22.48 33.24
C ILE A 576 11.61 -23.67 34.04
N LYS A 577 12.73 -24.25 33.59
CA LYS A 577 13.41 -25.40 34.20
C LYS A 577 14.65 -24.96 34.97
N LYS A 578 14.93 -25.56 36.14
CA LYS A 578 16.09 -25.20 36.97
C LYS A 578 17.23 -26.22 36.84
N LEU A 579 18.09 -26.01 35.86
CA LEU A 579 19.27 -26.83 35.61
C LEU A 579 20.33 -26.59 36.71
N SER A 580 20.68 -27.64 37.46
CA SER A 580 21.63 -27.55 38.58
C SER A 580 22.79 -28.54 38.40
N MET A 581 24.04 -28.07 38.49
CA MET A 581 25.24 -28.90 38.32
C MET A 581 26.25 -28.63 39.43
N ARG A 582 26.82 -29.69 40.02
CA ARG A 582 27.88 -29.61 41.04
C ARG A 582 29.26 -29.72 40.40
N LEU A 583 30.08 -28.68 40.57
CA LEU A 583 31.44 -28.61 40.04
C LEU A 583 32.38 -29.54 40.83
N GLN A 584 32.86 -30.59 40.18
CA GLN A 584 33.72 -31.63 40.77
C GLN A 584 34.96 -31.06 41.49
N ALA A 585 35.60 -30.03 40.91
CA ALA A 585 36.85 -29.46 41.42
C ALA A 585 36.68 -28.48 42.61
N SER A 586 35.47 -28.00 42.90
CA SER A 586 35.24 -26.98 43.94
C SER A 586 34.08 -27.29 44.89
N GLY A 587 33.29 -28.33 44.62
CA GLY A 587 32.09 -28.68 45.40
C GLY A 587 30.93 -27.69 45.29
N LEU A 588 31.06 -26.60 44.52
CA LEU A 588 30.01 -25.61 44.33
C LEU A 588 28.90 -26.12 43.42
N THR A 589 27.65 -25.90 43.80
CA THR A 589 26.49 -26.19 42.93
C THR A 589 26.09 -24.92 42.19
N VAL A 590 26.27 -24.90 40.87
CA VAL A 590 25.78 -23.83 40.00
C VAL A 590 24.36 -24.18 39.57
N SER A 591 23.40 -23.30 39.88
CA SER A 591 22.05 -23.33 39.30
C SER A 591 21.98 -22.36 38.12
N LYS A 592 21.19 -22.73 37.11
CA LYS A 592 20.74 -21.83 36.04
C LYS A 592 19.29 -22.11 35.67
N PHE A 593 18.61 -21.09 35.19
CA PHE A 593 17.25 -21.19 34.66
C PHE A 593 17.31 -21.29 33.13
N ALA A 594 16.44 -22.12 32.55
CA ALA A 594 16.30 -22.27 31.10
C ALA A 594 14.83 -22.38 30.72
N LEU A 595 14.45 -21.83 29.56
CA LEU A 595 13.10 -21.93 29.03
C LEU A 595 12.85 -23.38 28.56
N ALA A 596 11.70 -23.95 28.92
CA ALA A 596 11.32 -25.32 28.60
C ALA A 596 10.07 -25.43 27.70
N SER A 597 9.11 -24.51 27.86
CA SER A 597 8.03 -24.30 26.89
C SER A 597 7.64 -22.82 26.84
N TYR A 598 7.17 -22.39 25.68
CA TYR A 598 6.80 -21.00 25.39
C TYR A 598 5.54 -21.01 24.54
N THR A 599 4.50 -20.32 24.98
CA THR A 599 3.27 -20.09 24.23
C THR A 599 2.85 -18.63 24.40
N VAL A 600 2.59 -17.95 23.28
CA VAL A 600 1.98 -16.62 23.23
C VAL A 600 0.84 -16.66 22.22
N LYS A 601 -0.30 -16.06 22.57
CA LYS A 601 -1.38 -15.79 21.62
C LYS A 601 -2.01 -14.43 21.84
N VAL A 602 -2.59 -13.87 20.78
CA VAL A 602 -3.42 -12.66 20.84
C VAL A 602 -4.81 -13.04 20.34
N VAL A 603 -5.83 -12.66 21.11
CA VAL A 603 -7.24 -12.96 20.82
C VAL A 603 -8.01 -11.66 20.64
N ASP A 604 -8.76 -11.52 19.56
CA ASP A 604 -9.78 -10.48 19.40
C ASP A 604 -10.98 -10.81 20.29
N ARG A 605 -11.35 -9.91 21.20
CA ARG A 605 -12.44 -10.13 22.16
C ARG A 605 -13.84 -9.90 21.56
N ALA A 606 -13.95 -9.25 20.41
CA ALA A 606 -15.23 -9.07 19.71
C ALA A 606 -15.61 -10.30 18.86
N THR A 607 -14.62 -11.02 18.31
CA THR A 607 -14.84 -12.21 17.46
C THR A 607 -14.51 -13.53 18.16
N GLY A 608 -13.62 -13.52 19.16
CA GLY A 608 -13.05 -14.72 19.78
C GLY A 608 -11.92 -15.36 18.96
N GLU A 609 -11.45 -14.73 17.87
CA GLU A 609 -10.44 -15.29 16.97
C GLU A 609 -9.01 -15.15 17.52
N GLU A 610 -8.21 -16.21 17.42
CA GLU A 610 -6.78 -16.21 17.77
C GLU A 610 -5.94 -15.59 16.63
N ILE A 611 -5.96 -14.26 16.54
CA ILE A 611 -5.28 -13.48 15.48
C ILE A 611 -3.73 -13.59 15.50
N TYR A 612 -3.15 -14.15 16.58
CA TYR A 612 -1.74 -14.51 16.67
C TYR A 612 -1.59 -15.72 17.59
N HIS A 613 -0.72 -16.66 17.23
CA HIS A 613 -0.33 -17.79 18.09
C HIS A 613 1.09 -18.23 17.73
N ASN A 614 2.00 -18.19 18.71
CA ASN A 614 3.37 -18.67 18.60
C ASN A 614 3.68 -19.66 19.75
N THR A 615 4.10 -20.87 19.40
CA THR A 615 4.60 -21.91 20.31
C THR A 615 6.06 -22.29 20.05
N THR A 616 6.73 -21.53 19.17
CA THR A 616 8.12 -21.80 18.77
C THR A 616 9.06 -21.28 19.85
N MET A 617 9.94 -22.16 20.36
CA MET A 617 10.95 -21.79 21.35
C MET A 617 11.89 -20.72 20.79
N PRO A 618 11.98 -19.51 21.38
CA PRO A 618 12.77 -18.42 20.81
C PRO A 618 14.27 -18.72 20.84
N THR A 619 14.93 -18.62 19.68
CA THR A 619 16.39 -18.76 19.56
C THR A 619 17.12 -17.59 20.22
N GLY A 620 18.38 -17.81 20.62
CA GLY A 620 19.21 -16.80 21.30
C GLY A 620 18.98 -16.70 22.81
N LEU A 621 17.83 -17.18 23.32
CA LEU A 621 17.59 -17.28 24.75
C LEU A 621 18.50 -18.35 25.38
N GLY A 622 19.54 -17.87 26.07
CA GLY A 622 20.49 -18.70 26.81
C GLY A 622 19.95 -19.18 28.16
N SER A 623 20.86 -19.31 29.13
CA SER A 623 20.53 -19.78 30.49
C SER A 623 20.94 -18.75 31.55
N TRP A 624 19.96 -18.31 32.33
CA TRP A 624 20.03 -17.18 33.27
C TRP A 624 20.50 -17.59 34.67
N ALA A 625 20.97 -16.62 35.46
CA ALA A 625 21.35 -16.85 36.87
C ALA A 625 20.13 -16.84 37.79
N SER A 626 19.09 -16.07 37.46
CA SER A 626 17.84 -15.99 38.23
C SER A 626 16.58 -16.19 37.38
N GLU A 627 15.48 -16.55 38.04
CA GLU A 627 14.15 -16.64 37.44
C GLU A 627 13.63 -15.24 37.01
N GLY A 628 13.99 -14.19 37.75
CA GLY A 628 13.65 -12.81 37.41
C GLY A 628 14.29 -12.35 36.09
N GLU A 629 15.58 -12.64 35.89
CA GLU A 629 16.27 -12.42 34.60
C GLU A 629 15.58 -13.19 33.46
N ALA A 630 15.20 -14.45 33.71
CA ALA A 630 14.50 -15.27 32.72
C ALA A 630 13.16 -14.64 32.32
N LEU A 631 12.31 -14.30 33.31
CA LEU A 631 11.00 -13.68 33.06
C LEU A 631 11.12 -12.30 32.40
N GLN A 632 12.17 -11.53 32.70
CA GLN A 632 12.46 -10.26 32.03
C GLN A 632 12.89 -10.47 30.57
N ALA A 633 13.83 -11.39 30.30
CA ALA A 633 14.30 -11.68 28.95
C ALA A 633 13.19 -12.27 28.05
N ILE A 634 12.39 -13.18 28.62
CA ILE A 634 11.20 -13.75 27.98
C ILE A 634 10.17 -12.65 27.70
N GLY A 635 9.82 -11.83 28.70
CA GLY A 635 8.89 -10.70 28.54
C GLY A 635 9.32 -9.71 27.46
N THR A 636 10.63 -9.45 27.32
CA THR A 636 11.18 -8.65 26.23
C THR A 636 11.00 -9.30 24.86
N LYS A 637 11.32 -10.59 24.68
CA LYS A 637 11.09 -11.26 23.37
C LYS A 637 9.61 -11.31 23.00
N ILE A 638 8.70 -11.56 23.96
CA ILE A 638 7.25 -11.49 23.73
C ILE A 638 6.83 -10.06 23.29
N ALA A 639 7.39 -9.03 23.93
CA ALA A 639 7.16 -7.64 23.54
C ALA A 639 7.73 -7.29 22.15
N ASP A 640 8.81 -7.95 21.72
CA ASP A 640 9.37 -7.79 20.37
C ASP A 640 8.58 -8.51 19.26
N GLU A 641 7.90 -9.61 19.58
CA GLU A 641 6.96 -10.29 18.67
C GLU A 641 5.68 -9.47 18.39
N LEU A 642 5.30 -8.55 19.29
CA LEU A 642 4.15 -7.66 19.11
C LEU A 642 4.52 -6.39 18.32
N SER A 643 3.65 -6.00 17.39
CA SER A 643 3.80 -4.78 16.58
C SER A 643 2.50 -3.96 16.52
N ARG A 644 2.60 -2.66 16.20
CA ARG A 644 1.42 -1.80 16.01
C ARG A 644 0.50 -2.34 14.91
N ASP A 645 1.08 -2.82 13.82
CA ASP A 645 0.34 -3.28 12.66
C ASP A 645 -0.39 -4.62 12.91
N LEU A 646 0.13 -5.50 13.78
CA LEU A 646 -0.57 -6.73 14.19
C LEU A 646 -1.97 -6.43 14.72
N PHE A 647 -2.08 -5.44 15.61
CA PHE A 647 -3.38 -5.02 16.14
C PHE A 647 -4.19 -4.26 15.09
N LEU A 648 -3.62 -3.25 14.41
CA LEU A 648 -4.37 -2.42 13.44
C LEU A 648 -4.89 -3.17 12.21
N GLN A 649 -4.25 -4.27 11.78
CA GLN A 649 -4.76 -5.11 10.70
C GLN A 649 -6.05 -5.87 11.08
N HIS A 650 -6.24 -6.11 12.37
CA HIS A 650 -7.33 -6.88 12.98
C HIS A 650 -8.29 -6.02 13.83
N VAL A 651 -8.11 -4.69 13.88
CA VAL A 651 -9.15 -3.79 14.43
C VAL A 651 -10.36 -3.91 13.52
N ASN A 652 -11.38 -4.62 14.01
CA ASN A 652 -12.63 -4.83 13.31
C ASN A 652 -13.45 -3.53 13.31
N VAL A 653 -13.16 -2.66 12.33
CA VAL A 653 -13.94 -1.46 12.02
C VAL A 653 -15.28 -1.87 11.36
N ILE A 654 -16.12 -2.50 12.16
CA ILE A 654 -17.47 -2.94 11.78
C ILE A 654 -18.44 -2.04 12.54
N GLY A 655 -19.16 -1.17 11.82
CA GLY A 655 -20.20 -0.35 12.44
C GLY A 655 -21.24 -1.22 13.14
N GLN A 656 -21.64 -0.83 14.35
CA GLN A 656 -22.53 -1.60 15.21
C GLN A 656 -23.92 -1.71 14.57
N LYS A 657 -24.43 -2.94 14.45
CA LYS A 657 -25.80 -3.17 13.99
C LYS A 657 -26.77 -2.91 15.15
N VAL A 658 -27.76 -2.06 14.92
CA VAL A 658 -28.79 -1.71 15.90
C VAL A 658 -30.15 -1.67 15.20
N THR A 659 -31.08 -2.52 15.60
CA THR A 659 -32.47 -2.46 15.16
C THR A 659 -33.20 -1.39 15.97
N VAL A 660 -33.65 -0.33 15.30
CA VAL A 660 -34.35 0.81 15.91
C VAL A 660 -35.84 0.75 15.58
N SER A 661 -36.70 0.62 16.60
CA SER A 661 -38.16 0.61 16.44
C SER A 661 -38.77 1.93 16.93
N VAL A 662 -39.38 2.69 16.04
CA VAL A 662 -39.91 4.04 16.31
C VAL A 662 -41.42 3.98 16.59
N GLN A 663 -41.80 4.27 17.84
CA GLN A 663 -43.19 4.29 18.30
C GLN A 663 -43.77 5.70 18.24
N GLY A 664 -45.09 5.82 18.07
CA GLY A 664 -45.81 7.09 18.25
C GLY A 664 -45.91 8.02 17.02
N VAL A 665 -45.12 7.80 15.96
CA VAL A 665 -45.25 8.55 14.68
C VAL A 665 -46.71 8.47 14.20
N PRO A 666 -47.35 9.58 13.76
CA PRO A 666 -48.78 9.55 13.45
C PRO A 666 -49.10 8.79 12.16
N ASP A 667 -48.51 9.19 11.03
CA ASP A 667 -48.87 8.73 9.68
C ASP A 667 -47.72 8.00 8.95
N SER A 668 -47.90 7.69 7.66
CA SER A 668 -46.92 6.99 6.80
C SER A 668 -46.03 7.91 5.96
N VAL A 669 -46.43 9.17 5.74
CA VAL A 669 -45.60 10.18 5.04
C VAL A 669 -44.50 10.68 5.98
N SER A 670 -44.84 10.90 7.26
CA SER A 670 -43.86 11.19 8.32
C SER A 670 -42.83 10.06 8.51
N ASP A 671 -43.23 8.79 8.29
CA ASP A 671 -42.36 7.61 8.36
C ASP A 671 -41.40 7.54 7.15
N GLU A 672 -41.89 7.84 5.94
CA GLU A 672 -41.05 7.95 4.75
C GLU A 672 -40.05 9.12 4.84
N LEU A 673 -40.50 10.27 5.34
CA LEU A 673 -39.62 11.42 5.60
C LEU A 673 -38.54 11.05 6.63
N LEU A 674 -38.92 10.40 7.74
CA LEU A 674 -37.98 9.92 8.75
C LEU A 674 -36.94 8.96 8.14
N ARG A 675 -37.39 7.99 7.32
CA ARG A 675 -36.49 7.08 6.58
C ARG A 675 -35.47 7.82 5.72
N ARG A 676 -35.90 8.87 5.00
CA ARG A 676 -35.00 9.71 4.19
C ARG A 676 -33.98 10.46 5.06
N GLU A 677 -34.41 11.05 6.18
CA GLU A 677 -33.51 11.72 7.11
C GLU A 677 -32.48 10.75 7.70
N LEU A 678 -32.87 9.52 8.08
CA LEU A 678 -31.97 8.48 8.60
C LEU A 678 -30.81 8.17 7.64
N VAL A 679 -31.08 8.04 6.34
CA VAL A 679 -30.03 7.84 5.31
C VAL A 679 -29.15 9.08 5.14
N GLY A 680 -29.63 10.28 5.50
CA GLY A 680 -28.87 11.53 5.50
C GLY A 680 -27.92 11.73 6.69
N LEU A 681 -27.98 10.92 7.74
CA LEU A 681 -27.19 11.13 8.96
C LEU A 681 -25.72 10.65 8.84
N PRO A 682 -24.71 11.45 9.24
CA PRO A 682 -23.29 11.05 9.18
C PRO A 682 -22.90 9.85 10.06
N ALA A 683 -23.65 9.58 11.13
CA ALA A 683 -23.42 8.44 12.03
C ALA A 683 -24.07 7.14 11.53
N VAL A 684 -24.94 7.19 10.51
CA VAL A 684 -25.69 6.04 9.99
C VAL A 684 -25.05 5.59 8.68
N ILE A 685 -24.29 4.49 8.72
CA ILE A 685 -23.56 3.94 7.56
C ILE A 685 -24.53 3.36 6.54
N SER A 686 -25.51 2.61 7.03
CA SER A 686 -26.65 2.12 6.26
C SER A 686 -27.91 2.13 7.14
N ALA A 687 -29.07 2.31 6.50
CA ALA A 687 -30.38 2.18 7.12
C ALA A 687 -31.28 1.39 6.17
N LEU A 688 -31.80 0.26 6.65
CA LEU A 688 -32.72 -0.60 5.89
C LEU A 688 -34.02 -0.76 6.69
N PRO A 689 -35.20 -0.81 6.04
CA PRO A 689 -36.43 -1.19 6.72
C PRO A 689 -36.35 -2.66 7.14
N SER A 690 -36.67 -2.95 8.41
CA SER A 690 -36.60 -4.32 8.91
C SER A 690 -37.74 -5.17 8.36
N SER A 691 -37.47 -6.45 8.10
CA SER A 691 -38.37 -7.31 7.33
C SER A 691 -39.61 -7.71 8.14
N GLY A 692 -40.74 -7.06 7.83
CA GLY A 692 -42.08 -7.42 8.36
C GLY A 692 -42.59 -6.57 9.52
N THR A 693 -41.87 -5.52 9.94
CA THR A 693 -42.35 -4.59 10.98
C THR A 693 -42.26 -3.13 10.53
N ALA A 694 -43.41 -2.46 10.47
CA ALA A 694 -43.47 -1.03 10.15
C ALA A 694 -42.71 -0.20 11.21
N ARG A 695 -42.14 0.95 10.80
CA ARG A 695 -41.36 1.87 11.66
C ARG A 695 -40.16 1.22 12.39
N THR A 696 -39.69 0.06 11.92
CA THR A 696 -38.50 -0.60 12.44
C THR A 696 -37.41 -0.62 11.39
N TYR A 697 -36.22 -0.18 11.79
CA TYR A 697 -35.08 0.09 10.90
C TYR A 697 -33.84 -0.64 11.40
N ASP A 698 -33.26 -1.48 10.56
CA ASP A 698 -31.95 -2.06 10.82
C ASP A 698 -30.89 -1.05 10.39
N LEU A 699 -30.29 -0.41 11.40
CA LEU A 699 -29.23 0.59 11.21
C LEU A 699 -27.87 -0.05 11.40
N GLN A 700 -26.89 0.40 10.63
CA GLN A 700 -25.48 0.21 10.96
C GLN A 700 -24.88 1.56 11.37
N LEU A 701 -24.47 1.68 12.63
CA LEU A 701 -24.00 2.93 13.23
C LEU A 701 -22.47 2.99 13.31
N GLY A 702 -21.91 4.18 13.06
CA GLY A 702 -20.49 4.47 13.28
C GLY A 702 -20.22 4.87 14.72
N GLY A 703 -19.38 4.10 15.42
CA GLY A 703 -18.96 4.36 16.79
C GLY A 703 -18.79 3.09 17.63
N THR A 704 -18.19 3.22 18.81
CA THR A 704 -18.14 2.16 19.84
C THR A 704 -18.78 2.68 21.12
N GLY A 705 -19.80 2.01 21.65
CA GLY A 705 -20.52 2.43 22.86
C GLY A 705 -21.74 1.55 23.13
N ALA A 706 -22.63 1.98 24.02
CA ALA A 706 -23.93 1.34 24.15
C ALA A 706 -24.85 1.75 22.98
N SER A 707 -25.66 0.83 22.49
CA SER A 707 -26.59 1.06 21.36
C SER A 707 -27.51 2.27 21.59
N GLY A 708 -27.94 2.51 22.84
CA GLY A 708 -28.73 3.68 23.22
C GLY A 708 -27.98 5.01 23.04
N ASP A 709 -26.71 5.08 23.44
CA ASP A 709 -25.89 6.30 23.33
C ASP A 709 -25.61 6.67 21.87
N LEU A 710 -25.29 5.66 21.05
CA LEU A 710 -25.07 5.85 19.61
C LEU A 710 -26.35 6.33 18.90
N VAL A 711 -27.52 5.78 19.26
CA VAL A 711 -28.81 6.24 18.74
C VAL A 711 -29.13 7.65 19.25
N ALA A 712 -28.91 7.97 20.53
CA ALA A 712 -29.17 9.31 21.06
C ALA A 712 -28.32 10.40 20.39
N ALA A 713 -26.99 10.21 20.35
CA ALA A 713 -26.05 11.21 19.85
C ALA A 713 -25.95 11.27 18.32
N GLY A 714 -26.12 10.12 17.65
CA GLY A 714 -25.99 9.97 16.20
C GLY A 714 -27.31 10.11 15.43
N VAL A 715 -28.46 9.82 16.07
CA VAL A 715 -29.78 9.80 15.41
C VAL A 715 -30.77 10.78 16.03
N LEU A 716 -31.01 10.71 17.35
CA LEU A 716 -32.08 11.51 17.96
C LEU A 716 -31.72 13.00 18.06
N ALA A 717 -30.48 13.34 18.43
CA ALA A 717 -30.06 14.74 18.57
C ALA A 717 -30.17 15.54 17.25
N PRO A 718 -29.69 15.07 16.08
CA PRO A 718 -29.88 15.78 14.81
C PRO A 718 -31.35 15.88 14.35
N LEU A 719 -32.17 14.85 14.60
CA LEU A 719 -33.61 14.87 14.27
C LEU A 719 -34.37 15.89 15.13
N ASN A 720 -34.09 15.92 16.44
CA ASN A 720 -34.68 16.89 17.37
C ASN A 720 -34.22 18.33 17.06
N ALA A 721 -32.97 18.52 16.64
CA ALA A 721 -32.47 19.82 16.18
C ALA A 721 -33.20 20.30 14.91
N LYS A 722 -33.42 19.41 13.91
CA LYS A 722 -34.22 19.75 12.71
C LYS A 722 -35.66 20.17 13.04
N LEU A 723 -36.27 19.51 14.03
CA LEU A 723 -37.61 19.82 14.54
C LEU A 723 -37.63 21.07 15.45
N GLY A 724 -36.48 21.47 16.00
CA GLY A 724 -36.35 22.60 16.94
C GLY A 724 -36.83 22.30 18.37
N GLN A 725 -37.15 21.04 18.70
CA GLN A 725 -37.54 20.59 20.03
C GLN A 725 -37.37 19.06 20.18
N ALA A 726 -37.37 18.56 21.42
CA ALA A 726 -37.11 17.16 21.74
C ALA A 726 -38.33 16.24 21.45
N CYS A 727 -38.54 15.91 20.17
CA CYS A 727 -39.66 15.09 19.72
C CYS A 727 -39.41 13.57 19.76
N PHE A 728 -38.15 13.14 19.70
CA PHE A 728 -37.77 11.74 19.80
C PHE A 728 -36.92 11.50 21.05
N SER A 729 -37.27 10.48 21.84
CA SER A 729 -36.57 10.07 23.05
C SER A 729 -36.25 8.57 23.05
N LEU A 730 -35.27 8.15 23.86
CA LEU A 730 -34.97 6.73 24.06
C LEU A 730 -36.09 6.08 24.90
N GLY A 731 -36.57 4.93 24.44
CA GLY A 731 -37.43 4.01 25.20
C GLY A 731 -36.61 2.86 25.79
N ALA A 732 -37.14 1.63 25.70
CA ALA A 732 -36.43 0.43 26.09
C ALA A 732 -35.16 0.20 25.25
N ILE A 733 -34.06 -0.18 25.90
CA ILE A 733 -32.75 -0.47 25.28
C ILE A 733 -32.38 -1.92 25.61
N ALA A 734 -31.95 -2.65 24.60
CA ALA A 734 -31.29 -3.95 24.70
C ALA A 734 -29.96 -3.90 23.92
N SER A 735 -29.18 -4.98 23.95
CA SER A 735 -27.83 -5.06 23.38
C SER A 735 -27.78 -4.63 21.90
N ASP A 736 -28.71 -5.12 21.09
CA ASP A 736 -28.82 -4.90 19.64
C ASP A 736 -30.08 -4.12 19.21
N ARG A 737 -30.96 -3.76 20.16
CA ARG A 737 -32.27 -3.14 19.87
C ARG A 737 -32.51 -1.88 20.70
N VAL A 738 -33.01 -0.83 20.05
CA VAL A 738 -33.39 0.42 20.71
C VAL A 738 -34.79 0.81 20.30
N SER A 739 -35.71 0.88 21.27
CA SER A 739 -37.00 1.53 21.05
C SER A 739 -36.81 3.04 21.12
N VAL A 740 -37.44 3.77 20.21
CA VAL A 740 -37.50 5.24 20.19
C VAL A 740 -38.96 5.65 20.31
N VAL A 741 -39.25 6.66 21.14
CA VAL A 741 -40.61 7.17 21.35
C VAL A 741 -40.73 8.55 20.73
N PHE A 742 -41.72 8.74 19.85
CA PHE A 742 -42.14 10.05 19.36
C PHE A 742 -43.16 10.67 20.32
N ASP A 743 -42.90 11.90 20.78
CA ASP A 743 -43.78 12.63 21.68
C ASP A 743 -45.03 13.16 20.97
N LYS A 744 -46.21 12.90 21.54
CA LYS A 744 -47.50 13.32 20.96
C LYS A 744 -47.67 14.84 20.89
N SER A 745 -46.97 15.61 21.73
CA SER A 745 -46.94 17.08 21.63
C SER A 745 -46.26 17.58 20.34
N CYS A 746 -45.39 16.77 19.74
CA CYS A 746 -44.81 17.05 18.42
C CYS A 746 -45.68 16.65 17.24
N ALA A 747 -46.87 16.06 17.45
CA ALA A 747 -47.79 15.70 16.37
C ALA A 747 -48.48 16.91 15.72
N ASP A 748 -48.19 18.14 16.17
CA ASP A 748 -48.64 19.37 15.52
C ASP A 748 -48.09 19.50 14.09
N PRO A 749 -48.91 19.80 13.07
CA PRO A 749 -48.46 19.92 11.68
C PRO A 749 -47.35 20.96 11.44
N SER A 750 -47.27 22.02 12.26
CA SER A 750 -46.21 23.04 12.17
C SER A 750 -44.86 22.58 12.75
N VAL A 751 -44.86 21.48 13.52
CA VAL A 751 -43.66 20.79 14.00
C VAL A 751 -43.27 19.70 13.01
N LEU A 752 -44.18 18.78 12.67
CA LEU A 752 -43.90 17.70 11.72
C LEU A 752 -43.53 18.20 10.31
N GLY A 753 -44.15 19.29 9.84
CA GLY A 753 -43.80 19.92 8.56
C GLY A 753 -42.34 20.38 8.45
N ARG A 754 -41.62 20.52 9.58
CA ARG A 754 -40.18 20.83 9.61
C ARG A 754 -39.34 19.68 9.07
N LEU A 755 -39.80 18.42 9.13
CA LEU A 755 -39.12 17.28 8.48
C LEU A 755 -38.98 17.47 6.97
N GLU A 756 -39.90 18.22 6.34
CA GLU A 756 -39.91 18.47 4.90
C GLU A 756 -39.39 19.87 4.50
N THR A 757 -39.47 20.85 5.40
CA THR A 757 -39.22 22.29 5.10
C THR A 757 -38.02 22.94 5.81
N ASN A 758 -37.41 22.26 6.78
CA ASN A 758 -36.09 22.61 7.28
C ASN A 758 -35.00 21.77 6.56
N PRO A 759 -33.75 22.25 6.50
CA PRO A 759 -32.65 21.51 5.88
C PRO A 759 -32.48 20.09 6.48
N PRO A 760 -31.84 19.15 5.77
CA PRO A 760 -31.72 17.76 6.22
C PRO A 760 -31.00 17.61 7.57
N ALA A 761 -31.46 16.66 8.38
CA ALA A 761 -31.00 16.49 9.76
C ALA A 761 -29.47 16.30 9.86
N GLY A 762 -28.85 15.67 8.87
CA GLY A 762 -27.40 15.50 8.78
C GLY A 762 -26.57 16.79 8.71
N LEU A 763 -27.19 17.96 8.48
CA LEU A 763 -26.51 19.27 8.52
C LEU A 763 -26.49 19.89 9.94
N TYR A 764 -27.35 19.45 10.84
CA TYR A 764 -27.44 19.96 12.21
C TYR A 764 -26.30 19.37 13.05
N GLY A 765 -25.40 20.24 13.53
CA GLY A 765 -24.16 19.82 14.18
C GLY A 765 -23.14 19.17 13.24
N ALA A 766 -23.22 19.47 11.94
CA ALA A 766 -22.15 19.24 10.97
C ALA A 766 -21.14 20.42 10.97
N PRO A 767 -19.90 20.25 10.46
CA PRO A 767 -18.90 21.31 10.47
C PRO A 767 -19.34 22.55 9.67
N LEU A 768 -19.02 23.75 10.16
CA LEU A 768 -19.41 25.02 9.52
C LEU A 768 -18.96 25.10 8.05
N SER A 769 -17.80 24.54 7.72
CA SER A 769 -17.30 24.47 6.34
C SER A 769 -18.14 23.56 5.45
N ARG A 770 -18.73 22.47 5.97
CA ARG A 770 -19.70 21.62 5.25
C ARG A 770 -21.01 22.36 5.04
N GLN A 771 -21.55 23.00 6.09
CA GLN A 771 -22.77 23.80 5.99
C GLN A 771 -22.64 24.89 4.91
N LYS A 772 -21.55 25.68 4.92
CA LYS A 772 -21.24 26.72 3.92
C LYS A 772 -20.83 26.17 2.53
N THR A 773 -20.37 24.91 2.46
CA THR A 773 -20.08 24.27 1.16
C THR A 773 -21.38 24.00 0.41
N VAL A 774 -22.39 23.46 1.09
CA VAL A 774 -23.66 23.05 0.47
C VAL A 774 -24.72 24.16 0.42
N ILE A 775 -24.92 24.92 1.50
CA ILE A 775 -25.91 26.01 1.56
C ILE A 775 -25.24 27.34 1.22
N LYS A 776 -25.84 28.10 0.30
CA LYS A 776 -25.45 29.48 -0.06
C LYS A 776 -26.43 30.51 0.46
N ASN A 777 -27.72 30.17 0.53
CA ASN A 777 -28.74 31.05 1.08
C ASN A 777 -28.47 31.40 2.57
N PRO A 778 -28.26 32.68 2.94
CA PRO A 778 -27.97 33.09 4.31
C PRO A 778 -29.10 32.79 5.31
N GLU A 779 -30.36 32.76 4.88
CA GLU A 779 -31.51 32.46 5.74
C GLU A 779 -31.58 30.98 6.08
N MET A 780 -31.27 30.10 5.12
CA MET A 780 -31.12 28.67 5.38
C MET A 780 -29.94 28.36 6.31
N LEU A 781 -28.82 29.08 6.16
CA LEU A 781 -27.68 28.97 7.09
C LEU A 781 -28.06 29.37 8.52
N ARG A 782 -28.85 30.44 8.71
CA ARG A 782 -29.35 30.85 10.04
C ARG A 782 -30.18 29.77 10.74
N LYS A 783 -30.93 28.95 9.99
CA LYS A 783 -31.70 27.81 10.54
C LYS A 783 -30.83 26.67 11.10
N LEU A 784 -29.52 26.65 10.81
CA LEU A 784 -28.56 25.64 11.29
C LEU A 784 -27.72 26.10 12.50
N THR A 785 -27.89 27.36 12.94
CA THR A 785 -27.19 27.97 14.07
C THR A 785 -28.10 28.20 15.30
N VAL A 786 -29.20 27.44 15.39
CA VAL A 786 -30.18 27.47 16.48
C VAL A 786 -30.04 26.19 17.31
#